data_AF-A0A2D9P6E6-F1
#
_entry.id   AF-A0A2D9P6E6-F1
#
_cell.length_a   1.000
_cell.length_b   1.000
_cell.length_c   1.000
_cell.angle_alpha   90.00
_cell.angle_beta   90.00
_cell.angle_gamma   90.00
#
_symmetry.space_group_name_H-M   'P 1'
#
loop_
_entity.id
_entity.type
_entity.pdbx_description
1 polymer ?
#
loop_
_entity_poly.entity_id
_entity_poly.type
_entity_poly.pdbx_seq_one_letter_code
_entity_poly.pdbx_strand_id
1 'polypeptide(L)'
;MPRLIDDYFMYIDKLEKTYGKEKTLVLIHCGDFYEVYGLKDPKTGEIFGSNIIQFSKTLDMEIGIKTKMEYQKNMVVMCGFPVNKGDHHCQRLYNAGFTIAIYEQSSTGSNCERKLKEIISPGTYLGIEDTPHITNHFMCVWIEKTTFRTPKLHFGLSTVDIFTGENILFEYHVGYQLNSSPYNELERFLISYSPKQIIFIYDIPEDEMKKVLKYLSNTSQIFHLFNRNSHETDPIRINQIKNSEKQTYQNSIIQKYFNSNMIDSYSKYAYALQSYCFLLEFIYEHNPSIVTKIKSPVFQNSTERVLLENHSLKQLNIIGNEELVSNSKKNSSVSKFLNVCKTNMGKRLLHESILNPIKNVKMLAEFYDRIDAVLQMDKNILPIDTIRNKLTEVIDIEILNRKIIKNNVTPCDISSLFYSLVNLEELFANYKKGIDSIEVNFCYIKKFERFHQSGNVQELISLIDKHIDIKKAMNITTNDYSIDFISRGFSKEHDQLIHEYNGNCKELDVIIRYLNTEMEKVAKKINNKDMIEIDVKKEETNIIITVTRFKKLITHLREQGYPRVSLSYENEDDIVEFELDTNSLDASDAKKANYYIKHQDINTLCETLDTNKQKVIESTKKQFGLLIQSLQTIHEKIISVCEFTSNLDLDYSKAFLSKKYNYVKPIIQDESERSFVSCHELRHPIIENLNMNETYVPNDIKLCNTQTGILLYGTNAVGKSSLIKSIGISLIMAQSGFYVPATSFNFSPYHSIFTRILGNDNLFKGLSTFAVEILELSTILEYADSNSLVIGDEVCSGTEIESATSLIVSTLQHLHKQNTSFIFATHFHEICHYEEIKNLDKLKIKHLSVTYNAENESLEYDRILKDGQGDTYYGLTVAEAYKLPKNILLNARNIRTKYLVNKEQQRDNILNLKQSIYNSNQLFGDICEMCKKNKSSEVHHLRHQKYADDNGFIGYLHKNSLGNVMCICEKCHQKIHQEDIQHIKKKTTKGNIFKEI
;
A
#
# COMPACT_ATOMS: atom_id res chain seq x y z
N MET A 1 -14.61 -23.22 -41.34
CA MET A 1 -15.31 -23.17 -40.02
C MET A 1 -14.85 -24.21 -39.00
N PRO A 2 -14.49 -25.48 -39.33
CA PRO A 2 -13.95 -26.43 -38.33
C PRO A 2 -12.74 -25.89 -37.57
N ARG A 3 -11.82 -25.27 -38.33
CA ARG A 3 -10.59 -24.63 -37.83
C ARG A 3 -10.81 -23.62 -36.69
N LEU A 4 -11.94 -22.91 -36.64
CA LEU A 4 -12.21 -21.93 -35.58
C LEU A 4 -12.34 -22.59 -34.20
N ILE A 5 -13.11 -23.67 -34.14
CA ILE A 5 -13.37 -24.37 -32.88
C ILE A 5 -12.14 -25.18 -32.48
N ASP A 6 -11.45 -25.79 -33.45
CA ASP A 6 -10.16 -26.45 -33.23
C ASP A 6 -9.13 -25.47 -32.66
N ASP A 7 -8.97 -24.30 -33.28
CA ASP A 7 -8.05 -23.25 -32.84
C ASP A 7 -8.43 -22.75 -31.43
N TYR A 8 -9.71 -22.53 -31.16
CA TYR A 8 -10.17 -22.07 -29.84
C TYR A 8 -9.82 -23.07 -28.72
N PHE A 9 -10.11 -24.36 -28.89
CA PHE A 9 -9.81 -25.36 -27.87
C PHE A 9 -8.31 -25.63 -27.74
N MET A 10 -7.53 -25.44 -28.82
CA MET A 10 -6.08 -25.44 -28.73
C MET A 10 -5.55 -24.23 -27.92
N TYR A 11 -6.10 -23.03 -28.13
CA TYR A 11 -5.69 -21.83 -27.40
C TYR A 11 -6.04 -21.92 -25.92
N ILE A 12 -7.25 -22.37 -25.57
CA ILE A 12 -7.64 -22.49 -24.16
C ILE A 12 -6.78 -23.54 -23.43
N ASP A 13 -6.50 -24.70 -24.04
CA ASP A 13 -5.63 -25.73 -23.43
C ASP A 13 -4.21 -25.20 -23.18
N LYS A 14 -3.65 -24.44 -24.13
CA LYS A 14 -2.34 -23.79 -23.96
C LYS A 14 -2.34 -22.79 -22.79
N LEU A 15 -3.38 -21.95 -22.70
CA LEU A 15 -3.47 -20.93 -21.65
C LEU A 15 -3.76 -21.56 -20.28
N GLU A 16 -4.62 -22.56 -20.21
CA GLU A 16 -4.94 -23.27 -18.97
C GLU A 16 -3.70 -23.94 -18.35
N LYS A 17 -2.79 -24.46 -19.18
CA LYS A 17 -1.48 -24.98 -18.72
C LYS A 17 -0.57 -23.89 -18.13
N THR A 18 -0.75 -22.63 -18.54
CA THR A 18 0.10 -21.51 -18.10
C THR A 18 -0.48 -20.75 -16.90
N TYR A 19 -1.81 -20.51 -16.91
CA TYR A 19 -2.52 -19.64 -15.96
C TYR A 19 -3.48 -20.40 -15.04
N GLY A 20 -3.63 -21.72 -15.23
CA GLY A 20 -4.57 -22.56 -14.50
C GLY A 20 -5.96 -22.60 -15.15
N LYS A 21 -6.78 -23.58 -14.75
CA LYS A 21 -8.09 -23.84 -15.35
C LYS A 21 -9.22 -22.96 -14.86
N GLU A 22 -9.19 -22.54 -13.60
CA GLU A 22 -10.37 -21.96 -12.93
C GLU A 22 -10.76 -20.57 -13.45
N LYS A 23 -9.79 -19.78 -13.90
CA LYS A 23 -9.98 -18.35 -14.21
C LYS A 23 -9.31 -17.92 -15.51
N THR A 24 -9.33 -18.79 -16.52
CA THR A 24 -8.73 -18.53 -17.83
C THR A 24 -9.81 -18.47 -18.91
N LEU A 25 -9.74 -17.46 -19.78
CA LEU A 25 -10.68 -17.23 -20.88
C LEU A 25 -9.96 -16.87 -22.19
N VAL A 26 -10.55 -17.29 -23.30
CA VAL A 26 -10.16 -16.88 -24.66
C VAL A 26 -11.33 -16.11 -25.26
N LEU A 27 -11.09 -14.85 -25.65
CA LEU A 27 -12.00 -14.07 -26.47
C LEU A 27 -11.52 -14.14 -27.92
N ILE A 28 -12.38 -14.64 -28.81
CA ILE A 28 -12.04 -14.81 -30.22
C ILE A 28 -12.87 -13.84 -31.07
N HIS A 29 -12.19 -13.03 -31.88
CA HIS A 29 -12.84 -12.08 -32.79
C HIS A 29 -13.52 -12.83 -33.94
N CYS A 30 -14.81 -12.56 -34.12
CA CYS A 30 -15.70 -13.16 -35.10
C CYS A 30 -16.70 -12.12 -35.65
N GLY A 31 -16.39 -11.50 -36.79
CA GLY A 31 -17.23 -10.43 -37.34
C GLY A 31 -17.26 -9.24 -36.38
N ASP A 32 -18.43 -8.72 -36.03
CA ASP A 32 -18.55 -7.56 -35.12
C ASP A 32 -18.55 -7.96 -33.63
N PHE A 33 -18.23 -9.21 -33.29
CA PHE A 33 -18.35 -9.77 -31.94
C PHE A 33 -17.06 -10.43 -31.44
N TYR A 34 -16.85 -10.38 -30.12
CA TYR A 34 -15.98 -11.30 -29.40
C TYR A 34 -16.82 -12.47 -28.87
N GLU A 35 -16.39 -13.70 -29.16
CA GLU A 35 -17.08 -14.93 -28.76
C GLU A 35 -16.23 -15.81 -27.84
N VAL A 36 -16.90 -16.58 -26.98
CA VAL A 36 -16.37 -17.65 -26.11
C VAL A 36 -17.13 -18.93 -26.45
N TYR A 37 -16.43 -20.06 -26.56
CA TYR A 37 -17.04 -21.35 -26.87
C TYR A 37 -16.92 -22.36 -25.73
N GLY A 38 -17.86 -23.29 -25.66
CA GLY A 38 -17.83 -24.47 -24.80
C GLY A 38 -18.45 -25.68 -25.50
N LEU A 39 -18.35 -26.83 -24.87
CA LEU A 39 -18.94 -28.09 -25.34
C LEU A 39 -20.12 -28.45 -24.46
N LYS A 40 -21.21 -28.91 -25.05
CA LYS A 40 -22.38 -29.43 -24.35
C LYS A 40 -22.54 -30.91 -24.66
N ASP A 41 -22.53 -31.74 -23.61
CA ASP A 41 -22.79 -33.17 -23.75
C ASP A 41 -24.26 -33.37 -24.20
N PRO A 42 -24.52 -34.05 -25.33
CA PRO A 42 -25.87 -34.25 -25.83
C PRO A 42 -26.74 -35.18 -24.95
N LYS A 43 -26.13 -35.99 -24.08
CA LYS A 43 -26.81 -36.94 -23.18
C LYS A 43 -27.08 -36.35 -21.80
N THR A 44 -26.11 -35.67 -21.20
CA THR A 44 -26.25 -35.11 -19.83
C THR A 44 -26.70 -33.66 -19.84
N GLY A 45 -26.49 -32.94 -20.94
CA GLY A 45 -26.75 -31.51 -21.06
C GLY A 45 -25.72 -30.62 -20.36
N GLU A 46 -24.68 -31.21 -19.75
CA GLU A 46 -23.62 -30.50 -19.03
C GLU A 46 -22.71 -29.73 -20.00
N ILE A 47 -22.28 -28.53 -19.61
CA ILE A 47 -21.38 -27.68 -20.40
C ILE A 47 -19.98 -27.72 -19.80
N PHE A 48 -18.97 -28.00 -20.63
CA PHE A 48 -17.57 -28.14 -20.24
C PHE A 48 -16.61 -27.62 -21.34
N GLY A 49 -15.30 -27.77 -21.12
CA GLY A 49 -14.25 -27.44 -22.09
C GLY A 49 -13.81 -25.97 -22.08
N SER A 50 -14.49 -25.10 -21.33
CA SER A 50 -14.06 -23.74 -21.03
C SER A 50 -14.84 -23.16 -19.85
N ASN A 51 -14.46 -21.96 -19.40
CA ASN A 51 -15.18 -21.20 -18.37
C ASN A 51 -16.41 -20.42 -18.89
N ILE A 52 -17.05 -20.86 -19.97
CA ILE A 52 -18.20 -20.16 -20.60
C ILE A 52 -19.38 -19.94 -19.64
N ILE A 53 -19.64 -20.86 -18.71
CA ILE A 53 -20.72 -20.71 -17.71
C ILE A 53 -20.43 -19.52 -16.79
N GLN A 54 -19.20 -19.42 -16.31
CA GLN A 54 -18.83 -18.33 -15.42
C GLN A 54 -18.71 -17.00 -16.17
N PHE A 55 -18.25 -17.01 -17.42
CA PHE A 55 -18.29 -15.86 -18.32
C PHE A 55 -19.71 -15.32 -18.49
N SER A 56 -20.66 -16.20 -18.84
CA SER A 56 -22.09 -15.88 -19.00
C SER A 56 -22.68 -15.28 -17.72
N LYS A 57 -22.42 -15.88 -16.55
CA LYS A 57 -22.87 -15.35 -15.25
C LYS A 57 -22.23 -14.02 -14.88
N THR A 58 -20.96 -13.81 -15.22
CA THR A 58 -20.22 -12.59 -14.87
C THR A 58 -20.71 -11.39 -15.67
N LEU A 59 -21.14 -11.62 -16.92
CA LEU A 59 -21.57 -10.57 -17.85
C LEU A 59 -23.09 -10.46 -18.02
N ASP A 60 -23.86 -11.33 -17.36
CA ASP A 60 -25.32 -11.43 -17.47
C ASP A 60 -25.78 -11.71 -18.92
N MET A 61 -25.13 -12.66 -19.58
CA MET A 61 -25.37 -13.02 -21.00
C MET A 61 -25.88 -14.45 -21.16
N GLU A 62 -26.74 -14.70 -22.15
CA GLU A 62 -27.27 -16.03 -22.45
C GLU A 62 -26.31 -16.88 -23.29
N ILE A 63 -26.25 -18.18 -22.99
CA ILE A 63 -25.47 -19.15 -23.76
C ILE A 63 -26.36 -19.73 -24.88
N GLY A 64 -25.96 -19.50 -26.14
CA GLY A 64 -26.63 -20.03 -27.32
C GLY A 64 -25.98 -21.32 -27.84
N ILE A 65 -26.74 -22.14 -28.57
CA ILE A 65 -26.21 -23.30 -29.31
C ILE A 65 -25.76 -22.84 -30.69
N LYS A 66 -24.50 -23.13 -31.06
CA LYS A 66 -23.99 -22.81 -32.40
C LYS A 66 -24.43 -23.90 -33.38
N THR A 67 -25.58 -23.66 -34.02
CA THR A 67 -26.25 -24.65 -34.89
C THR A 67 -25.33 -25.10 -36.03
N LYS A 68 -25.32 -26.41 -36.34
CA LYS A 68 -24.51 -27.06 -37.39
C LYS A 68 -22.99 -27.17 -37.10
N MET A 69 -22.56 -27.03 -35.85
CA MET A 69 -21.18 -27.35 -35.44
C MET A 69 -21.16 -28.39 -34.33
N GLU A 70 -20.38 -29.46 -34.54
CA GLU A 70 -20.07 -30.48 -33.54
C GLU A 70 -18.56 -30.61 -33.40
N TYR A 71 -18.10 -30.81 -32.18
CA TYR A 71 -16.68 -31.05 -31.88
C TYR A 71 -16.56 -32.28 -30.99
N GLN A 72 -15.81 -33.29 -31.45
CA GLN A 72 -15.64 -34.57 -30.76
C GLN A 72 -16.99 -35.22 -30.32
N LYS A 73 -18.03 -35.16 -31.17
CA LYS A 73 -19.41 -35.65 -30.91
C LYS A 73 -20.19 -34.88 -29.84
N ASN A 74 -19.71 -33.72 -29.41
CA ASN A 74 -20.43 -32.81 -28.52
C ASN A 74 -20.98 -31.60 -29.29
N MET A 75 -22.08 -31.02 -28.80
CA MET A 75 -22.65 -29.80 -29.37
C MET A 75 -21.80 -28.59 -28.96
N VAL A 76 -21.55 -27.66 -29.88
CA VAL A 76 -20.83 -26.42 -29.54
C VAL A 76 -21.80 -25.36 -29.04
N VAL A 77 -21.50 -24.77 -27.88
CA VAL A 77 -22.22 -23.62 -27.32
C VAL A 77 -21.36 -22.36 -27.40
N MET A 78 -22.00 -21.19 -27.50
CA MET A 78 -21.33 -19.90 -27.64
C MET A 78 -21.99 -18.81 -26.79
N CYS A 79 -21.19 -17.84 -26.37
CA CYS A 79 -21.62 -16.62 -25.70
C CYS A 79 -20.68 -15.48 -26.12
N GLY A 80 -21.16 -14.25 -26.27
CA GLY A 80 -20.32 -13.16 -26.79
C GLY A 80 -20.97 -11.79 -26.74
N PHE A 81 -20.18 -10.76 -27.04
CA PHE A 81 -20.62 -9.36 -27.04
C PHE A 81 -19.98 -8.57 -28.20
N PRO A 82 -20.60 -7.44 -28.61
CA PRO A 82 -20.07 -6.60 -29.67
C PRO A 82 -18.67 -6.03 -29.35
N VAL A 83 -17.79 -5.97 -30.35
CA VAL A 83 -16.39 -5.52 -30.20
C VAL A 83 -16.27 -4.13 -29.59
N ASN A 84 -17.19 -3.22 -29.91
CA ASN A 84 -17.22 -1.85 -29.35
C ASN A 84 -17.48 -1.78 -27.84
N LYS A 85 -17.92 -2.86 -27.20
CA LYS A 85 -18.07 -2.98 -25.73
C LYS A 85 -16.93 -3.76 -25.08
N GLY A 86 -15.84 -4.03 -25.82
CA GLY A 86 -14.70 -4.82 -25.39
C GLY A 86 -14.12 -4.40 -24.05
N ASP A 87 -13.73 -3.13 -23.91
CA ASP A 87 -13.04 -2.63 -22.73
C ASP A 87 -13.89 -2.76 -21.45
N HIS A 88 -15.16 -2.36 -21.52
CA HIS A 88 -16.11 -2.45 -20.41
C HIS A 88 -16.33 -3.90 -19.95
N HIS A 89 -16.51 -4.85 -20.88
CA HIS A 89 -16.70 -6.25 -20.51
C HIS A 89 -15.40 -6.90 -20.02
N CYS A 90 -14.24 -6.55 -20.58
CA CYS A 90 -12.94 -7.01 -20.09
C CYS A 90 -12.67 -6.53 -18.66
N GLN A 91 -13.06 -5.31 -18.30
CA GLN A 91 -12.95 -4.79 -16.93
C GLN A 91 -13.80 -5.61 -15.94
N ARG A 92 -15.05 -5.94 -16.29
CA ARG A 92 -15.91 -6.79 -15.45
C ARG A 92 -15.30 -8.17 -15.22
N LEU A 93 -14.76 -8.78 -16.27
CA LEU A 93 -14.09 -10.09 -16.20
C LEU A 93 -12.80 -10.02 -15.37
N TYR A 94 -12.00 -8.97 -15.55
CA TYR A 94 -10.81 -8.70 -14.74
C TYR A 94 -11.16 -8.60 -13.25
N ASN A 95 -12.20 -7.82 -12.90
CA ASN A 95 -12.67 -7.68 -11.52
C ASN A 95 -13.18 -9.00 -10.92
N ALA A 96 -13.67 -9.92 -11.78
CA ALA A 96 -14.05 -11.28 -11.38
C ALA A 96 -12.85 -12.25 -11.29
N GLY A 97 -11.62 -11.77 -11.50
CA GLY A 97 -10.37 -12.51 -11.35
C GLY A 97 -9.92 -13.29 -12.59
N PHE A 98 -10.48 -13.03 -13.78
CA PHE A 98 -10.11 -13.75 -14.99
C PHE A 98 -8.80 -13.25 -15.62
N THR A 99 -8.01 -14.19 -16.16
CA THR A 99 -7.00 -13.95 -17.19
C THR A 99 -7.62 -14.17 -18.56
N ILE A 100 -7.54 -13.18 -19.45
CA ILE A 100 -8.29 -13.11 -20.71
C ILE A 100 -7.30 -12.95 -21.86
N ALA A 101 -7.25 -13.90 -22.78
CA ALA A 101 -6.49 -13.77 -24.02
C ALA A 101 -7.40 -13.34 -25.17
N ILE A 102 -7.06 -12.24 -25.85
CA ILE A 102 -7.82 -11.68 -26.97
C ILE A 102 -7.13 -12.05 -28.28
N TYR A 103 -7.85 -12.75 -29.15
CA TYR A 103 -7.39 -13.12 -30.48
C TYR A 103 -8.15 -12.31 -31.54
N GLU A 104 -7.42 -11.57 -32.36
CA GLU A 104 -7.98 -10.77 -33.45
C GLU A 104 -7.79 -11.42 -34.82
N GLN A 105 -8.75 -11.17 -35.72
CA GLN A 105 -8.67 -11.57 -37.12
C GLN A 105 -7.72 -10.65 -37.89
N SER A 106 -6.77 -11.23 -38.61
CA SER A 106 -5.77 -10.48 -39.39
C SER A 106 -6.25 -10.08 -40.79
N SER A 107 -7.36 -10.64 -41.29
CA SER A 107 -7.93 -10.34 -42.61
C SER A 107 -9.43 -10.64 -42.69
N THR A 108 -10.15 -9.99 -43.60
CA THR A 108 -11.56 -10.26 -43.91
C THR A 108 -11.68 -11.33 -44.99
N GLY A 109 -12.16 -12.55 -44.66
CA GLY A 109 -12.32 -13.65 -45.65
C GLY A 109 -12.71 -15.01 -45.04
N SER A 110 -12.85 -16.06 -45.86
CA SER A 110 -13.25 -17.40 -45.39
C SER A 110 -12.12 -18.19 -44.70
N ASN A 111 -10.86 -17.80 -44.90
CA ASN A 111 -9.65 -18.31 -44.24
C ASN A 111 -8.98 -17.22 -43.37
N CYS A 112 -9.71 -16.67 -42.39
CA CYS A 112 -9.14 -15.74 -41.41
C CYS A 112 -8.12 -16.43 -40.51
N GLU A 113 -6.86 -16.01 -40.56
CA GLU A 113 -5.89 -16.30 -39.52
C GLU A 113 -6.20 -15.42 -38.30
N ARG A 114 -6.07 -15.99 -37.10
CA ARG A 114 -6.27 -15.26 -35.84
C ARG A 114 -4.97 -15.21 -35.08
N LYS A 115 -4.61 -14.00 -34.64
CA LYS A 115 -3.37 -13.75 -33.90
C LYS A 115 -3.70 -13.24 -32.52
N LEU A 116 -2.91 -13.65 -31.54
CA LEU A 116 -3.00 -13.11 -30.19
C LEU A 116 -2.69 -11.61 -30.25
N LYS A 117 -3.64 -10.78 -29.82
CA LYS A 117 -3.46 -9.34 -29.69
C LYS A 117 -2.88 -8.98 -28.34
N GLU A 118 -3.54 -9.44 -27.27
CA GLU A 118 -3.09 -9.19 -25.91
C GLU A 118 -3.64 -10.21 -24.91
N ILE A 119 -2.97 -10.33 -23.77
CA ILE A 119 -3.41 -11.08 -22.60
C ILE A 119 -3.60 -10.09 -21.45
N ILE A 120 -4.83 -10.01 -20.95
CA ILE A 120 -5.22 -9.22 -19.79
C ILE A 120 -5.20 -10.14 -18.57
N SER A 121 -4.26 -9.90 -17.65
CA SER A 121 -4.15 -10.60 -16.37
C SER A 121 -4.20 -9.59 -15.21
N PRO A 122 -4.37 -10.05 -13.95
CA PRO A 122 -4.27 -9.19 -12.75
C PRO A 122 -3.07 -8.25 -12.74
N GLY A 123 -1.91 -8.75 -13.20
CA GLY A 123 -0.65 -8.03 -13.26
C GLY A 123 -0.35 -7.33 -14.59
N THR A 124 -1.27 -7.23 -15.56
CA THR A 124 -1.03 -6.50 -16.83
C THR A 124 -2.13 -5.50 -17.19
N TYR A 125 -3.23 -5.46 -16.43
CA TYR A 125 -4.36 -4.57 -16.70
C TYR A 125 -4.05 -3.09 -16.38
N LEU A 126 -4.42 -2.23 -17.33
CA LEU A 126 -4.20 -0.76 -17.34
C LEU A 126 -5.53 0.02 -17.44
N GLY A 127 -6.63 -0.50 -16.89
CA GLY A 127 -7.90 0.23 -16.88
C GLY A 127 -7.84 1.44 -15.93
N ILE A 128 -8.25 2.62 -16.42
CA ILE A 128 -8.23 3.87 -15.65
C ILE A 128 -9.47 4.06 -14.78
N GLU A 129 -10.58 3.39 -15.08
CA GLU A 129 -11.84 3.61 -14.34
C GLU A 129 -11.81 2.88 -12.99
N ASP A 130 -11.79 3.66 -11.91
CA ASP A 130 -12.02 3.25 -10.52
C ASP A 130 -11.20 2.04 -10.05
N THR A 131 -9.91 1.96 -10.40
CA THR A 131 -9.08 0.96 -9.73
C THR A 131 -8.87 1.38 -8.27
N PRO A 132 -9.27 0.57 -7.27
CA PRO A 132 -9.10 0.91 -5.86
C PRO A 132 -7.62 0.82 -5.42
N HIS A 133 -6.72 0.43 -6.34
CA HIS A 133 -5.33 0.13 -6.08
C HIS A 133 -4.43 1.24 -6.64
N ILE A 134 -3.46 1.66 -5.84
CA ILE A 134 -2.58 2.79 -6.15
C ILE A 134 -1.38 2.35 -7.03
N THR A 135 -1.02 1.06 -6.99
CA THR A 135 0.07 0.42 -7.77
C THR A 135 -0.40 -0.89 -8.42
N ASN A 136 0.32 -1.36 -9.45
CA ASN A 136 0.12 -2.69 -10.05
C ASN A 136 1.47 -3.36 -10.36
N HIS A 137 2.07 -3.96 -9.33
CA HIS A 137 3.35 -4.67 -9.47
C HIS A 137 3.16 -6.08 -10.04
N PHE A 138 3.90 -6.38 -11.10
CA PHE A 138 4.16 -7.73 -11.59
C PHE A 138 5.56 -8.13 -11.15
N MET A 139 5.72 -9.26 -10.45
CA MET A 139 7.00 -9.71 -9.90
C MET A 139 7.47 -11.03 -10.48
N CYS A 140 8.79 -11.19 -10.62
CA CYS A 140 9.45 -12.48 -10.86
C CYS A 140 10.46 -12.76 -9.75
N VAL A 141 10.46 -13.99 -9.26
CA VAL A 141 11.31 -14.52 -8.19
C VAL A 141 12.08 -15.71 -8.74
N TRP A 142 13.40 -15.61 -8.75
CA TRP A 142 14.32 -16.67 -9.14
C TRP A 142 14.96 -17.29 -7.90
N ILE A 143 14.84 -18.61 -7.74
CA ILE A 143 15.38 -19.35 -6.58
C ILE A 143 16.28 -20.48 -7.08
N GLU A 144 17.57 -20.37 -6.82
CA GLU A 144 18.55 -21.39 -7.18
C GLU A 144 19.28 -21.94 -5.96
N LYS A 145 19.47 -23.26 -5.92
CA LYS A 145 20.23 -23.95 -4.87
C LYS A 145 21.55 -24.44 -5.43
N THR A 146 22.66 -24.03 -4.81
CA THR A 146 23.98 -24.56 -5.17
C THR A 146 24.27 -25.91 -4.52
N THR A 147 25.02 -26.75 -5.22
CA THR A 147 25.33 -28.14 -4.84
C THR A 147 26.72 -28.31 -4.19
N PHE A 148 27.39 -27.22 -3.81
CA PHE A 148 28.72 -27.25 -3.18
C PHE A 148 28.69 -27.83 -1.75
N ARG A 149 29.89 -28.09 -1.17
CA ARG A 149 30.06 -28.61 0.21
C ARG A 149 29.25 -27.84 1.28
N THR A 150 29.01 -26.54 1.06
CA THR A 150 28.06 -25.74 1.83
C THR A 150 26.97 -25.23 0.87
N PRO A 151 25.79 -25.86 0.82
CA PRO A 151 24.73 -25.43 -0.08
C PRO A 151 24.27 -24.01 0.27
N LYS A 152 24.03 -23.18 -0.73
CA LYS A 152 23.46 -21.82 -0.60
C LYS A 152 22.21 -21.69 -1.46
N LEU A 153 21.26 -20.91 -0.98
CA LEU A 153 20.13 -20.43 -1.77
C LEU A 153 20.44 -19.03 -2.30
N HIS A 154 20.21 -18.86 -3.59
CA HIS A 154 20.35 -17.60 -4.30
C HIS A 154 18.96 -17.13 -4.74
N PHE A 155 18.64 -15.90 -4.40
CA PHE A 155 17.37 -15.27 -4.73
C PHE A 155 17.59 -14.07 -5.63
N GLY A 156 16.94 -14.06 -6.80
CA GLY A 156 16.89 -12.92 -7.70
C GLY A 156 15.46 -12.43 -7.85
N LEU A 157 15.17 -11.22 -7.40
CA LEU A 157 13.83 -10.62 -7.43
C LEU A 157 13.81 -9.47 -8.42
N SER A 158 12.73 -9.37 -9.18
CA SER A 158 12.47 -8.22 -10.04
C SER A 158 10.98 -7.90 -10.05
N THR A 159 10.64 -6.62 -10.15
CA THR A 159 9.26 -6.19 -10.32
C THR A 159 9.13 -5.01 -11.27
N VAL A 160 8.03 -5.00 -12.02
CA VAL A 160 7.60 -3.90 -12.89
C VAL A 160 6.26 -3.39 -12.39
N ASP A 161 6.15 -2.11 -12.07
CA ASP A 161 4.85 -1.46 -11.87
C ASP A 161 4.27 -1.07 -13.22
N ILE A 162 3.19 -1.71 -13.62
CA ILE A 162 2.57 -1.52 -14.94
C ILE A 162 1.99 -0.10 -15.08
N PHE A 163 1.51 0.47 -13.96
CA PHE A 163 0.88 1.79 -13.94
C PHE A 163 1.87 2.93 -14.17
N THR A 164 3.12 2.78 -13.76
CA THR A 164 4.15 3.83 -13.82
C THR A 164 5.31 3.49 -14.76
N GLY A 165 5.46 2.21 -15.10
CA GLY A 165 6.61 1.68 -15.83
C GLY A 165 7.89 1.63 -14.99
N GLU A 166 7.79 1.70 -13.66
CA GLU A 166 8.93 1.59 -12.75
C GLU A 166 9.46 0.16 -12.64
N ASN A 167 10.78 0.00 -12.56
CA ASN A 167 11.47 -1.29 -12.55
C ASN A 167 12.40 -1.39 -11.34
N ILE A 168 12.24 -2.43 -10.54
CA ILE A 168 12.98 -2.63 -9.29
C ILE A 168 13.62 -4.02 -9.28
N LEU A 169 14.90 -4.09 -8.96
CA LEU A 169 15.68 -5.34 -8.88
C LEU A 169 16.30 -5.51 -7.49
N PHE A 170 16.35 -6.74 -7.01
CA PHE A 170 16.96 -7.10 -5.72
C PHE A 170 17.55 -8.51 -5.76
N GLU A 171 18.72 -8.73 -5.16
CA GLU A 171 19.38 -10.03 -5.11
C GLU A 171 19.93 -10.32 -3.73
N TYR A 172 19.71 -11.52 -3.19
CA TYR A 172 20.34 -11.90 -1.93
C TYR A 172 20.70 -13.38 -1.88
N HIS A 173 21.62 -13.74 -0.99
CA HIS A 173 22.14 -15.10 -0.87
C HIS A 173 22.18 -15.51 0.59
N VAL A 174 21.70 -16.72 0.89
CA VAL A 174 21.64 -17.25 2.26
C VAL A 174 22.17 -18.68 2.28
N GLY A 175 22.83 -19.08 3.37
CA GLY A 175 23.19 -20.49 3.59
C GLY A 175 21.95 -21.36 3.61
N TYR A 176 22.01 -22.54 2.97
CA TYR A 176 20.87 -23.45 2.96
C TYR A 176 20.69 -24.08 4.35
N GLN A 177 19.70 -23.58 5.08
CA GLN A 177 19.26 -24.09 6.38
C GLN A 177 17.83 -24.64 6.24
N LEU A 178 17.48 -25.65 7.05
CA LEU A 178 16.15 -26.30 7.03
C LEU A 178 15.04 -25.44 7.70
N ASN A 179 15.33 -24.19 8.07
CA ASN A 179 14.41 -23.27 8.75
C ASN A 179 13.81 -22.25 7.77
N SER A 180 12.88 -21.42 8.25
CA SER A 180 12.20 -20.39 7.46
C SER A 180 13.00 -19.09 7.25
N SER A 181 14.14 -18.95 7.94
CA SER A 181 14.98 -17.74 7.91
C SER A 181 15.38 -17.26 6.49
N PRO A 182 15.74 -18.15 5.53
CA PRO A 182 16.12 -17.72 4.18
C PRO A 182 15.03 -16.98 3.39
N TYR A 183 13.76 -17.11 3.80
CA TYR A 183 12.61 -16.55 3.08
C TYR A 183 12.12 -15.22 3.68
N ASN A 184 12.70 -14.73 4.78
CA ASN A 184 12.29 -13.47 5.40
C ASN A 184 12.44 -12.28 4.46
N GLU A 185 13.57 -12.19 3.75
CA GLU A 185 13.85 -11.14 2.78
C GLU A 185 12.93 -11.18 1.56
N LEU A 186 12.61 -12.38 1.07
CA LEU A 186 11.60 -12.59 0.04
C LEU A 186 10.22 -12.10 0.50
N GLU A 187 9.79 -12.48 1.71
CA GLU A 187 8.51 -12.03 2.26
C GLU A 187 8.49 -10.50 2.42
N ARG A 188 9.58 -9.88 2.91
CA ARG A 188 9.70 -8.42 3.02
C ARG A 188 9.51 -7.73 1.66
N PHE A 189 10.15 -8.24 0.62
CA PHE A 189 10.03 -7.70 -0.73
C PHE A 189 8.61 -7.84 -1.27
N LEU A 190 7.98 -8.99 -1.08
CA LEU A 190 6.59 -9.26 -1.47
C LEU A 190 5.59 -8.35 -0.76
N ILE A 191 5.78 -8.15 0.53
CA ILE A 191 4.94 -7.26 1.34
C ILE A 191 5.08 -5.81 0.89
N SER A 192 6.31 -5.36 0.61
CA SER A 192 6.60 -3.95 0.30
C SER A 192 5.98 -3.52 -1.04
N TYR A 193 5.99 -4.42 -2.04
CA TYR A 193 5.43 -4.13 -3.35
C TYR A 193 4.02 -4.66 -3.56
N SER A 194 3.55 -5.60 -2.74
CA SER A 194 2.21 -6.20 -2.83
C SER A 194 1.83 -6.57 -4.28
N PRO A 195 2.64 -7.39 -4.98
CA PRO A 195 2.42 -7.68 -6.39
C PRO A 195 1.07 -8.35 -6.63
N LYS A 196 0.39 -8.03 -7.73
CA LYS A 196 -0.88 -8.67 -8.09
C LYS A 196 -0.69 -10.04 -8.74
N GLN A 197 0.49 -10.25 -9.30
CA GLN A 197 0.87 -11.47 -10.00
C GLN A 197 2.35 -11.73 -9.78
N ILE A 198 2.70 -12.99 -9.51
CA ILE A 198 4.06 -13.41 -9.23
C ILE A 198 4.43 -14.62 -10.08
N ILE A 199 5.63 -14.61 -10.62
CA ILE A 199 6.26 -15.75 -11.25
C ILE A 199 7.37 -16.27 -10.32
N PHE A 200 7.36 -17.56 -10.02
CA PHE A 200 8.45 -18.26 -9.37
C PHE A 200 9.16 -19.15 -10.37
N ILE A 201 10.45 -18.93 -10.54
CA ILE A 201 11.37 -19.81 -11.26
C ILE A 201 12.27 -20.44 -10.21
N TYR A 202 12.28 -21.77 -10.14
CA TYR A 202 12.99 -22.46 -9.06
C TYR A 202 13.66 -23.77 -9.50
N ASP A 203 14.70 -24.12 -8.74
CA ASP A 203 15.50 -25.35 -8.87
C ASP A 203 15.48 -26.19 -7.56
N ILE A 204 14.63 -25.82 -6.60
CA ILE A 204 14.43 -26.57 -5.35
C ILE A 204 13.38 -27.69 -5.53
N PRO A 205 13.40 -28.75 -4.70
CA PRO A 205 12.37 -29.80 -4.73
C PRO A 205 10.94 -29.24 -4.55
N GLU A 206 9.96 -29.86 -5.21
CA GLU A 206 8.55 -29.44 -5.16
C GLU A 206 7.98 -29.33 -3.73
N ASP A 207 8.34 -30.28 -2.85
CA ASP A 207 7.87 -30.25 -1.47
C ASP A 207 8.47 -29.11 -0.65
N GLU A 208 9.67 -28.64 -1.01
CA GLU A 208 10.25 -27.42 -0.43
C GLU A 208 9.54 -26.19 -0.98
N MET A 209 9.29 -26.13 -2.30
CA MET A 209 8.56 -25.01 -2.90
C MET A 209 7.15 -24.88 -2.31
N LYS A 210 6.44 -25.98 -2.06
CA LYS A 210 5.14 -25.96 -1.35
C LYS A 210 5.25 -25.36 0.05
N LYS A 211 6.34 -25.60 0.77
CA LYS A 211 6.59 -24.97 2.09
C LYS A 211 6.84 -23.48 1.94
N VAL A 212 7.59 -23.05 0.92
CA VAL A 212 7.77 -21.62 0.60
C VAL A 212 6.43 -20.97 0.29
N LEU A 213 5.61 -21.57 -0.57
CA LEU A 213 4.30 -21.03 -0.91
C LEU A 213 3.37 -20.96 0.31
N LYS A 214 3.38 -21.98 1.19
CA LYS A 214 2.63 -21.94 2.45
C LYS A 214 3.16 -20.87 3.42
N TYR A 215 4.47 -20.63 3.42
CA TYR A 215 5.07 -19.54 4.19
C TYR A 215 4.60 -18.17 3.68
N LEU A 216 4.38 -18.04 2.36
CA LEU A 216 3.96 -16.82 1.69
C LEU A 216 2.43 -16.66 1.55
N SER A 217 1.64 -17.71 1.78
CA SER A 217 0.22 -17.82 1.38
C SER A 217 -0.77 -16.87 2.06
N ASN A 218 -0.30 -15.95 2.90
CA ASN A 218 -1.13 -14.86 3.43
C ASN A 218 -1.41 -13.76 2.39
N THR A 219 -0.95 -13.94 1.14
CA THR A 219 -1.13 -12.99 0.04
C THR A 219 -2.11 -13.52 -1.00
N SER A 220 -3.20 -12.78 -1.28
CA SER A 220 -4.23 -13.12 -2.28
C SER A 220 -3.75 -12.91 -3.73
N GLN A 221 -2.68 -13.60 -4.14
CA GLN A 221 -1.93 -13.32 -5.37
C GLN A 221 -1.97 -14.54 -6.31
N ILE A 222 -1.93 -14.29 -7.63
CA ILE A 222 -1.79 -15.36 -8.62
C ILE A 222 -0.32 -15.74 -8.73
N PHE A 223 -0.04 -17.03 -8.55
CA PHE A 223 1.29 -17.62 -8.65
C PHE A 223 1.46 -18.42 -9.95
N HIS A 224 2.49 -18.10 -10.73
CA HIS A 224 3.00 -18.95 -11.80
C HIS A 224 4.23 -19.69 -11.30
N LEU A 225 4.23 -21.01 -11.37
CA LEU A 225 5.31 -21.86 -10.87
C LEU A 225 6.01 -22.52 -12.05
N PHE A 226 7.29 -22.23 -12.22
CA PHE A 226 8.13 -22.85 -13.24
C PHE A 226 9.32 -23.53 -12.58
N ASN A 227 9.23 -24.86 -12.48
CA ASN A 227 10.35 -25.69 -12.07
C ASN A 227 11.28 -25.92 -13.27
N ARG A 228 12.55 -25.56 -13.12
CA ARG A 228 13.60 -25.68 -14.16
C ARG A 228 13.85 -27.12 -14.60
N ASN A 229 13.65 -28.08 -13.69
CA ASN A 229 13.94 -29.50 -13.91
C ASN A 229 12.69 -30.34 -14.20
N SER A 230 11.49 -29.76 -14.15
CA SER A 230 10.26 -30.50 -14.38
C SER A 230 10.01 -30.75 -15.87
N HIS A 231 9.56 -31.97 -16.19
CA HIS A 231 9.06 -32.33 -17.52
C HIS A 231 7.62 -31.86 -17.78
N GLU A 232 6.91 -31.40 -16.74
CA GLU A 232 5.53 -30.90 -16.85
C GLU A 232 5.47 -29.43 -17.29
N THR A 233 6.56 -28.68 -17.09
CA THR A 233 6.69 -27.30 -17.54
C THR A 233 6.72 -27.22 -19.07
N ASP A 234 6.02 -26.26 -19.66
CA ASP A 234 6.04 -26.00 -21.11
C ASP A 234 7.49 -25.89 -21.64
N PRO A 235 7.90 -26.70 -22.64
CA PRO A 235 9.24 -26.65 -23.22
C PRO A 235 9.67 -25.25 -23.70
N ILE A 236 8.71 -24.42 -24.14
CA ILE A 236 8.98 -23.03 -24.53
C ILE A 236 9.46 -22.23 -23.32
N ARG A 237 8.79 -22.37 -22.17
CA ARG A 237 9.15 -21.70 -20.92
C ARG A 237 10.50 -22.16 -20.39
N ILE A 238 10.80 -23.46 -20.46
CA ILE A 238 12.11 -24.00 -20.08
C ILE A 238 13.23 -23.40 -20.94
N ASN A 239 13.00 -23.25 -22.25
CA ASN A 239 13.97 -22.62 -23.13
C ASN A 239 14.16 -21.13 -22.81
N GLN A 240 13.09 -20.40 -22.47
CA GLN A 240 13.18 -19.01 -22.03
C GLN A 240 13.96 -18.85 -20.72
N ILE A 241 13.73 -19.74 -19.75
CA ILE A 241 14.48 -19.80 -18.48
C ILE A 241 15.97 -20.00 -18.78
N LYS A 242 16.32 -21.03 -19.56
CA LYS A 242 17.71 -21.32 -19.96
C LYS A 242 18.37 -20.20 -20.78
N ASN A 243 17.59 -19.47 -21.57
CA ASN A 243 18.11 -18.31 -22.30
C ASN A 243 18.35 -17.13 -21.36
N SER A 244 17.48 -16.92 -20.36
CA SER A 244 17.64 -15.84 -19.37
C SER A 244 18.91 -15.98 -18.54
N GLU A 245 19.48 -17.19 -18.42
CA GLU A 245 20.80 -17.44 -17.80
C GLU A 245 21.99 -16.98 -18.65
N LYS A 246 21.81 -16.86 -19.97
CA LYS A 246 22.90 -16.51 -20.90
C LYS A 246 23.10 -15.01 -20.95
N GLN A 247 24.31 -14.55 -20.66
CA GLN A 247 24.66 -13.13 -20.70
C GLN A 247 24.39 -12.48 -22.07
N THR A 248 24.60 -13.19 -23.18
CA THR A 248 24.31 -12.67 -24.53
C THR A 248 22.81 -12.40 -24.74
N TYR A 249 21.95 -13.24 -24.18
CA TYR A 249 20.50 -13.04 -24.23
C TYR A 249 20.07 -11.88 -23.33
N GLN A 250 20.57 -11.82 -22.10
CA GLN A 250 20.35 -10.67 -21.20
C GLN A 250 20.73 -9.35 -21.87
N ASN A 251 21.88 -9.33 -22.57
CA ASN A 251 22.32 -8.17 -23.35
C ASN A 251 21.31 -7.77 -24.42
N SER A 252 20.83 -8.74 -25.20
CA SER A 252 19.85 -8.46 -26.25
C SER A 252 18.52 -7.91 -25.70
N ILE A 253 18.05 -8.42 -24.55
CA ILE A 253 16.80 -7.99 -23.92
C ILE A 253 16.95 -6.58 -23.33
N ILE A 254 18.02 -6.29 -22.60
CA ILE A 254 18.22 -4.96 -22.00
C ILE A 254 18.44 -3.91 -23.09
N GLN A 255 19.21 -4.21 -24.13
CA GLN A 255 19.42 -3.29 -25.26
C GLN A 255 18.15 -3.05 -26.09
N LYS A 256 17.20 -3.99 -26.08
CA LYS A 256 15.89 -3.82 -26.74
C LYS A 256 15.06 -2.70 -26.08
N TYR A 257 15.21 -2.49 -24.77
CA TYR A 257 14.37 -1.56 -24.01
C TYR A 257 15.12 -0.32 -23.49
N PHE A 258 16.45 -0.38 -23.35
CA PHE A 258 17.27 0.68 -22.77
C PHE A 258 18.48 1.03 -23.65
N ASN A 259 18.77 2.33 -23.76
CA ASN A 259 19.80 2.86 -24.67
C ASN A 259 21.26 2.74 -24.17
N SER A 260 21.50 2.16 -22.99
CA SER A 260 22.82 2.18 -22.35
C SER A 260 23.33 0.78 -22.00
N ASN A 261 24.66 0.63 -21.93
CA ASN A 261 25.35 -0.54 -21.40
C ASN A 261 25.19 -0.62 -19.87
N MET A 262 23.94 -0.67 -19.38
CA MET A 262 23.67 -0.77 -17.93
C MET A 262 24.16 -2.09 -17.33
N ILE A 263 24.41 -3.09 -18.19
CA ILE A 263 24.70 -4.46 -17.78
C ILE A 263 26.06 -4.57 -17.09
N ASP A 264 27.04 -3.75 -17.46
CA ASP A 264 28.35 -3.80 -16.78
C ASP A 264 28.18 -3.44 -15.29
N SER A 265 27.32 -2.48 -14.99
CA SER A 265 26.99 -2.06 -13.61
C SER A 265 26.14 -3.10 -12.86
N TYR A 266 25.39 -3.93 -13.58
CA TYR A 266 24.44 -4.90 -13.02
C TYR A 266 24.92 -6.36 -13.06
N SER A 267 26.03 -6.63 -13.77
CA SER A 267 26.62 -7.96 -13.97
C SER A 267 26.96 -8.68 -12.68
N LYS A 268 27.18 -7.93 -11.59
CA LYS A 268 27.39 -8.45 -10.24
C LYS A 268 26.17 -9.17 -9.67
N TYR A 269 24.96 -8.88 -10.15
CA TYR A 269 23.69 -9.40 -9.66
C TYR A 269 23.01 -10.26 -10.74
N ALA A 270 23.58 -11.43 -10.99
CA ALA A 270 23.20 -12.29 -12.09
C ALA A 270 21.76 -12.86 -11.96
N TYR A 271 21.32 -13.18 -10.75
CA TYR A 271 20.01 -13.79 -10.50
C TYR A 271 18.88 -12.76 -10.62
N ALA A 272 19.10 -11.53 -10.16
CA ALA A 272 18.16 -10.43 -10.36
C ALA A 272 18.03 -10.06 -11.85
N LEU A 273 19.13 -10.09 -12.60
CA LEU A 273 19.08 -9.88 -14.05
C LEU A 273 18.35 -11.02 -14.77
N GLN A 274 18.56 -12.28 -14.38
CA GLN A 274 17.83 -13.44 -14.91
C GLN A 274 16.32 -13.29 -14.69
N SER A 275 15.90 -12.99 -13.46
CA SER A 275 14.49 -12.80 -13.13
C SER A 275 13.89 -11.63 -13.92
N TYR A 276 14.62 -10.54 -14.06
CA TYR A 276 14.16 -9.35 -14.78
C TYR A 276 14.01 -9.58 -16.29
N CYS A 277 14.99 -10.23 -16.93
CA CYS A 277 14.92 -10.54 -18.36
C CYS A 277 13.75 -11.48 -18.66
N PHE A 278 13.51 -12.48 -17.80
CA PHE A 278 12.36 -13.35 -17.94
C PHE A 278 11.05 -12.58 -17.76
N LEU A 279 10.95 -11.72 -16.74
CA LEU A 279 9.78 -10.91 -16.46
C LEU A 279 9.42 -10.00 -17.64
N LEU A 280 10.40 -9.29 -18.21
CA LEU A 280 10.19 -8.42 -19.36
C LEU A 280 9.67 -9.19 -20.58
N GLU A 281 10.22 -10.36 -20.87
CA GLU A 281 9.75 -11.17 -22.00
C GLU A 281 8.34 -11.72 -21.74
N PHE A 282 8.06 -12.16 -20.50
CA PHE A 282 6.73 -12.62 -20.10
C PHE A 282 5.68 -11.51 -20.25
N ILE A 283 5.99 -10.29 -19.82
CA ILE A 283 5.12 -9.13 -19.99
C ILE A 283 5.00 -8.75 -21.48
N TYR A 284 6.08 -8.83 -22.25
CA TYR A 284 6.07 -8.58 -23.69
C TYR A 284 5.13 -9.54 -24.43
N GLU A 285 5.10 -10.81 -24.06
CA GLU A 285 4.15 -11.80 -24.62
C GLU A 285 2.69 -11.47 -24.29
N HIS A 286 2.43 -10.84 -23.14
CA HIS A 286 1.09 -10.40 -22.78
C HIS A 286 0.67 -9.20 -23.61
N ASN A 287 1.52 -8.18 -23.66
CA ASN A 287 1.32 -7.03 -24.52
C ASN A 287 2.65 -6.26 -24.71
N PRO A 288 3.19 -6.18 -25.94
CA PRO A 288 4.43 -5.45 -26.23
C PRO A 288 4.42 -3.97 -25.80
N SER A 289 3.25 -3.33 -25.83
CA SER A 289 3.12 -1.91 -25.45
C SER A 289 3.42 -1.67 -23.96
N ILE A 290 3.27 -2.68 -23.10
CA ILE A 290 3.51 -2.55 -21.65
C ILE A 290 4.99 -2.34 -21.34
N VAL A 291 5.89 -2.99 -22.06
CA VAL A 291 7.35 -2.83 -21.87
C VAL A 291 7.95 -1.70 -22.72
N THR A 292 7.13 -1.01 -23.51
CA THR A 292 7.59 0.11 -24.33
C THR A 292 7.81 1.35 -23.45
N LYS A 293 8.98 2.00 -23.58
CA LYS A 293 9.36 3.23 -22.85
C LYS A 293 9.18 3.13 -21.33
N ILE A 294 9.58 2.01 -20.75
CA ILE A 294 9.62 1.83 -19.28
C ILE A 294 10.84 2.52 -18.66
N LYS A 295 10.78 2.88 -17.38
CA LYS A 295 11.86 3.55 -16.65
C LYS A 295 13.06 2.61 -16.48
N SER A 296 14.28 3.14 -16.38
CA SER A 296 15.46 2.30 -16.12
C SER A 296 15.36 1.55 -14.78
N PRO A 297 15.86 0.30 -14.70
CA PRO A 297 15.80 -0.49 -13.48
C PRO A 297 16.67 0.09 -12.35
N VAL A 298 16.16 0.05 -11.12
CA VAL A 298 16.87 0.46 -9.90
C VAL A 298 17.18 -0.77 -9.05
N PHE A 299 18.45 -0.95 -8.68
CA PHE A 299 18.88 -2.01 -7.77
C PHE A 299 18.77 -1.59 -6.32
N GLN A 300 18.01 -2.34 -5.52
CA GLN A 300 17.75 -2.01 -4.12
C GLN A 300 18.77 -2.56 -3.13
N ASN A 301 19.75 -3.33 -3.61
CA ASN A 301 20.91 -3.77 -2.85
C ASN A 301 21.84 -2.63 -2.39
N SER A 302 21.52 -1.38 -2.72
CA SER A 302 22.25 -0.20 -2.29
C SER A 302 22.36 -0.15 -0.76
N THR A 303 23.51 0.28 -0.26
CA THR A 303 23.72 0.46 1.18
C THR A 303 22.89 1.62 1.74
N GLU A 304 22.24 2.45 0.92
CA GLU A 304 21.64 3.73 1.35
C GLU A 304 20.32 3.60 2.12
N ARG A 305 19.70 2.42 2.15
CA ARG A 305 18.44 2.16 2.85
C ARG A 305 18.66 1.55 4.23
N VAL A 306 17.69 1.72 5.11
CA VAL A 306 17.67 1.03 6.41
C VAL A 306 17.26 -0.43 6.19
N LEU A 307 18.03 -1.33 6.77
CA LEU A 307 17.69 -2.75 6.79
C LEU A 307 16.57 -2.98 7.83
N LEU A 308 15.38 -3.33 7.36
CA LEU A 308 14.22 -3.62 8.21
C LEU A 308 14.04 -5.13 8.30
N GLU A 309 14.43 -5.72 9.43
CA GLU A 309 14.45 -7.18 9.64
C GLU A 309 13.30 -7.67 10.52
N ASN A 310 13.08 -8.98 10.56
CA ASN A 310 12.06 -9.64 11.39
C ASN A 310 10.65 -9.05 11.22
N HIS A 311 10.27 -8.72 9.98
CA HIS A 311 8.95 -8.14 9.68
C HIS A 311 8.67 -6.83 10.42
N SER A 312 9.71 -6.02 10.68
CA SER A 312 9.61 -4.74 11.40
C SER A 312 8.46 -3.85 10.92
N LEU A 313 8.21 -3.78 9.61
CA LEU A 313 7.09 -3.01 9.05
C LEU A 313 5.71 -3.51 9.52
N LYS A 314 5.49 -4.83 9.60
CA LYS A 314 4.26 -5.42 10.13
C LYS A 314 4.19 -5.28 11.65
N GLN A 315 5.28 -5.60 12.36
CA GLN A 315 5.31 -5.61 13.84
C GLN A 315 5.12 -4.20 14.44
N LEU A 316 5.65 -3.17 13.76
CA LEU A 316 5.44 -1.75 14.10
C LEU A 316 4.13 -1.18 13.54
N ASN A 317 3.31 -1.99 12.86
CA ASN A 317 2.06 -1.57 12.23
C ASN A 317 2.23 -0.43 11.21
N ILE A 318 3.38 -0.36 10.51
CA ILE A 318 3.58 0.56 9.39
C ILE A 318 2.64 0.20 8.24
N ILE A 319 2.56 -1.09 7.96
CA ILE A 319 1.60 -1.72 7.06
C ILE A 319 0.55 -2.48 7.86
N GLY A 320 -0.68 -2.51 7.36
CA GLY A 320 -1.79 -3.15 8.07
C GLY A 320 -1.86 -4.65 7.79
N ASN A 321 -2.48 -5.39 8.71
CA ASN A 321 -2.90 -6.77 8.45
C ASN A 321 -4.28 -6.74 7.76
N GLU A 322 -4.38 -7.30 6.55
CA GLU A 322 -5.59 -7.25 5.73
C GLU A 322 -6.80 -7.95 6.38
N GLU A 323 -6.56 -8.85 7.35
CA GLU A 323 -7.59 -9.68 7.98
C GLU A 323 -8.42 -8.98 9.09
N LEU A 324 -8.02 -7.80 9.59
CA LEU A 324 -8.61 -7.21 10.81
C LEU A 324 -9.53 -5.99 10.59
N VAL A 325 -9.83 -5.58 9.36
CA VAL A 325 -10.48 -4.28 9.12
C VAL A 325 -11.92 -4.41 8.60
N SER A 326 -12.84 -4.72 9.51
CA SER A 326 -14.21 -4.21 9.41
C SER A 326 -14.29 -2.86 10.14
N ASN A 327 -14.65 -1.81 9.39
CA ASN A 327 -15.12 -0.49 9.86
C ASN A 327 -14.14 0.65 10.25
N SER A 328 -12.81 0.58 10.05
CA SER A 328 -11.96 1.80 10.08
C SER A 328 -10.86 1.84 9.01
N LYS A 329 -11.23 2.23 7.78
CA LYS A 329 -10.34 2.17 6.60
C LYS A 329 -9.10 3.10 6.65
N LYS A 330 -9.09 4.18 7.46
CA LYS A 330 -7.98 5.18 7.46
C LYS A 330 -6.89 4.97 8.52
N ASN A 331 -7.22 4.43 9.69
CA ASN A 331 -6.27 4.32 10.81
C ASN A 331 -5.76 2.88 11.04
N SER A 332 -5.90 2.00 10.04
CA SER A 332 -5.49 0.60 10.20
C SER A 332 -3.97 0.43 10.28
N SER A 333 -3.17 1.34 9.70
CA SER A 333 -1.71 1.30 9.73
C SER A 333 -1.10 2.70 9.61
N VAL A 334 0.19 2.85 9.95
CA VAL A 334 0.87 4.16 9.91
C VAL A 334 0.96 4.67 8.47
N SER A 335 1.27 3.81 7.51
CA SER A 335 1.32 4.17 6.09
C SER A 335 0.00 4.75 5.61
N LYS A 336 -1.15 4.11 5.93
CA LYS A 336 -2.48 4.64 5.56
C LYS A 336 -2.84 5.93 6.31
N PHE A 337 -2.43 6.06 7.57
CA PHE A 337 -2.64 7.27 8.36
C PHE A 337 -1.86 8.48 7.81
N LEU A 338 -0.58 8.29 7.47
CA LEU A 338 0.28 9.34 6.93
C LEU A 338 0.01 9.63 5.44
N ASN A 339 -0.60 8.72 4.69
CA ASN A 339 -0.87 8.94 3.27
C ASN A 339 -2.07 9.88 3.03
N VAL A 340 -1.82 11.17 3.19
CA VAL A 340 -2.79 12.26 2.97
C VAL A 340 -2.55 13.02 1.65
N CYS A 341 -1.73 12.46 0.76
CA CYS A 341 -1.50 13.00 -0.59
C CYS A 341 -2.80 13.09 -1.39
N LYS A 342 -2.88 14.11 -2.25
CA LYS A 342 -4.09 14.44 -3.01
C LYS A 342 -4.12 13.74 -4.35
N THR A 343 -2.97 13.70 -5.03
CA THR A 343 -2.76 13.00 -6.29
C THR A 343 -2.43 11.52 -6.04
N ASN A 344 -2.79 10.63 -6.97
CA ASN A 344 -2.41 9.21 -6.86
C ASN A 344 -0.90 8.99 -7.02
N MET A 345 -0.23 9.82 -7.84
CA MET A 345 1.23 9.85 -7.98
C MET A 345 1.92 10.15 -6.63
N GLY A 346 1.46 11.19 -5.92
CA GLY A 346 1.96 11.52 -4.58
C GLY A 346 1.65 10.44 -3.54
N LYS A 347 0.49 9.77 -3.62
CA LYS A 347 0.16 8.63 -2.74
C LYS A 347 1.10 7.44 -2.96
N ARG A 348 1.46 7.12 -4.21
CA ARG A 348 2.47 6.09 -4.55
C ARG A 348 3.81 6.44 -3.93
N LEU A 349 4.30 7.65 -4.20
CA LEU A 349 5.61 8.10 -3.73
C LEU A 349 5.71 8.11 -2.19
N LEU A 350 4.65 8.54 -1.50
CA LEU A 350 4.62 8.50 -0.02
C LEU A 350 4.69 7.07 0.50
N HIS A 351 3.90 6.17 -0.10
CA HIS A 351 3.87 4.76 0.26
C HIS A 351 5.25 4.10 0.05
N GLU A 352 5.92 4.40 -1.06
CA GLU A 352 7.27 3.90 -1.30
C GLU A 352 8.28 4.48 -0.29
N SER A 353 8.20 5.78 -0.01
CA SER A 353 9.11 6.48 0.90
C SER A 353 9.04 5.96 2.34
N ILE A 354 7.87 5.56 2.83
CA ILE A 354 7.72 5.04 4.21
C ILE A 354 8.18 3.59 4.35
N LEU A 355 8.09 2.80 3.27
CA LEU A 355 8.52 1.40 3.28
C LEU A 355 10.03 1.26 3.04
N ASN A 356 10.65 2.28 2.46
CA ASN A 356 12.07 2.33 2.14
C ASN A 356 12.76 3.52 2.82
N PRO A 357 12.82 3.58 4.17
CA PRO A 357 13.56 4.62 4.88
C PRO A 357 15.04 4.60 4.49
N ILE A 358 15.67 5.78 4.48
CA ILE A 358 17.04 5.99 4.04
C ILE A 358 17.97 6.34 5.21
N LYS A 359 19.27 6.13 5.01
CA LYS A 359 20.32 6.50 5.98
C LYS A 359 21.17 7.68 5.53
N ASN A 360 21.02 8.13 4.29
CA ASN A 360 21.81 9.23 3.73
C ASN A 360 21.42 10.56 4.38
N VAL A 361 22.31 11.10 5.22
CA VAL A 361 22.10 12.33 6.00
C VAL A 361 21.81 13.54 5.10
N LYS A 362 22.53 13.68 3.97
CA LYS A 362 22.33 14.81 3.05
C LYS A 362 20.94 14.80 2.44
N MET A 363 20.46 13.62 2.02
CA MET A 363 19.12 13.47 1.47
C MET A 363 18.03 13.73 2.53
N LEU A 364 18.22 13.24 3.76
CA LEU A 364 17.29 13.51 4.85
C LEU A 364 17.21 15.01 5.19
N ALA A 365 18.35 15.69 5.22
CA ALA A 365 18.40 17.14 5.39
C ALA A 365 17.65 17.86 4.25
N GLU A 366 17.87 17.46 2.99
CA GLU A 366 17.12 18.01 1.85
C GLU A 366 15.60 17.82 2.01
N PHE A 367 15.12 16.68 2.52
CA PHE A 367 13.69 16.47 2.77
C PHE A 367 13.14 17.38 3.86
N TYR A 368 13.85 17.56 4.98
CA TYR A 368 13.38 18.46 6.03
C TYR A 368 13.40 19.92 5.61
N ASP A 369 14.39 20.32 4.82
CA ASP A 369 14.49 21.69 4.28
C ASP A 369 13.34 22.00 3.32
N ARG A 370 12.90 21.02 2.53
CA ARG A 370 11.69 21.14 1.69
C ARG A 370 10.43 21.39 2.53
N ILE A 371 10.27 20.66 3.63
CA ILE A 371 9.12 20.83 4.54
C ILE A 371 9.16 22.22 5.20
N ASP A 372 10.34 22.65 5.68
CA ASP A 372 10.51 23.99 6.25
C ASP A 372 10.17 25.09 5.24
N ALA A 373 10.61 24.96 3.98
CA ALA A 373 10.28 25.91 2.93
C ALA A 373 8.76 26.04 2.75
N VAL A 374 8.03 24.91 2.70
CA VAL A 374 6.56 24.92 2.62
C VAL A 374 5.92 25.55 3.86
N LEU A 375 6.39 25.23 5.06
CA LEU A 375 5.87 25.80 6.32
C LEU A 375 6.14 27.32 6.44
N GLN A 376 7.23 27.83 5.86
CA GLN A 376 7.50 29.26 5.78
C GLN A 376 6.57 29.95 4.77
N MET A 377 6.35 29.34 3.59
CA MET A 377 5.42 29.86 2.58
C MET A 377 3.97 29.93 3.06
N ASP A 378 3.55 28.95 3.88
CA ASP A 378 2.21 28.88 4.49
C ASP A 378 1.88 30.09 5.37
N LYS A 379 2.89 30.64 6.07
CA LYS A 379 2.71 31.82 6.93
C LYS A 379 2.59 33.12 6.15
N ASN A 380 3.12 33.15 4.93
CA ASN A 380 3.31 34.38 4.17
C ASN A 380 2.29 34.54 3.04
N ILE A 381 2.35 33.67 2.03
CA ILE A 381 1.71 33.91 0.72
C ILE A 381 0.89 32.71 0.23
N LEU A 382 1.24 31.48 0.61
CA LEU A 382 0.67 30.25 0.02
C LEU A 382 0.18 29.28 1.09
N PRO A 383 -1.08 29.42 1.54
CA PRO A 383 -1.66 28.48 2.49
C PRO A 383 -1.63 27.04 1.97
N ILE A 384 -1.18 26.12 2.83
CA ILE A 384 -1.05 24.69 2.51
C ILE A 384 -2.37 24.10 2.01
N ASP A 385 -3.50 24.47 2.62
CA ASP A 385 -4.82 23.95 2.24
C ASP A 385 -5.25 24.39 0.83
N THR A 386 -4.88 25.60 0.40
CA THR A 386 -5.19 26.11 -0.94
C THR A 386 -4.48 25.29 -2.01
N ILE A 387 -3.18 25.04 -1.85
CA ILE A 387 -2.40 24.23 -2.78
C ILE A 387 -2.91 22.78 -2.80
N ARG A 388 -3.16 22.20 -1.62
CA ARG A 388 -3.72 20.84 -1.51
C ARG A 388 -5.09 20.71 -2.15
N ASN A 389 -5.95 21.72 -2.08
CA ASN A 389 -7.25 21.67 -2.74
C ASN A 389 -7.09 21.70 -4.27
N LYS A 390 -6.22 22.56 -4.80
CA LYS A 390 -5.93 22.56 -6.25
C LYS A 390 -5.33 21.24 -6.74
N LEU A 391 -4.48 20.59 -5.95
CA LEU A 391 -3.94 19.26 -6.29
C LEU A 391 -5.00 18.16 -6.39
N THR A 392 -6.22 18.35 -5.86
CA THR A 392 -7.31 17.36 -6.02
C THR A 392 -7.86 17.29 -7.44
N GLU A 393 -7.67 18.35 -8.23
CA GLU A 393 -8.15 18.44 -9.61
C GLU A 393 -7.14 17.85 -10.61
N VAL A 394 -5.95 17.45 -10.15
CA VAL A 394 -4.90 16.88 -10.99
C VAL A 394 -5.13 15.38 -11.15
N ILE A 395 -5.34 14.94 -12.40
CA ILE A 395 -5.50 13.51 -12.72
C ILE A 395 -4.19 12.73 -12.53
N ASP A 396 -4.27 11.41 -12.62
CA ASP A 396 -3.07 10.56 -12.60
C ASP A 396 -2.33 10.60 -13.96
N ILE A 397 -1.45 11.60 -14.11
CA ILE A 397 -0.71 11.84 -15.35
C ILE A 397 0.25 10.68 -15.66
N GLU A 398 0.79 9.97 -14.66
CA GLU A 398 1.64 8.79 -14.89
C GLU A 398 0.89 7.67 -15.61
N ILE A 399 -0.32 7.32 -15.11
CA ILE A 399 -1.13 6.28 -15.74
C ILE A 399 -1.61 6.73 -17.13
N LEU A 400 -2.00 8.01 -17.26
CA LEU A 400 -2.39 8.54 -18.56
C LEU A 400 -1.22 8.50 -19.56
N ASN A 401 0.00 8.82 -19.13
CA ASN A 401 1.19 8.70 -19.97
C ASN A 401 1.40 7.26 -20.46
N ARG A 402 1.17 6.25 -19.60
CA ARG A 402 1.18 4.84 -20.02
C ARG A 402 0.12 4.52 -21.06
N LYS A 403 -1.11 5.07 -20.94
CA LYS A 403 -2.14 4.94 -21.99
C LYS A 403 -1.71 5.63 -23.30
N ILE A 404 -1.10 6.80 -23.23
CA ILE A 404 -0.58 7.53 -24.40
C ILE A 404 0.43 6.64 -25.14
N ILE A 405 1.35 6.02 -24.42
CA ILE A 405 2.34 5.09 -24.98
C ILE A 405 1.66 3.84 -25.61
N LYS A 406 0.56 3.36 -25.04
CA LYS A 406 -0.23 2.22 -25.58
C LYS A 406 -1.12 2.59 -26.79
N ASN A 407 -1.23 3.87 -27.16
CA ASN A 407 -2.24 4.36 -28.11
C ASN A 407 -3.68 4.00 -27.71
N ASN A 408 -3.98 4.00 -26.40
CA ASN A 408 -5.30 3.66 -25.86
C ASN A 408 -5.92 4.83 -25.07
N VAL A 409 -5.72 6.04 -25.56
CA VAL A 409 -6.27 7.28 -24.98
C VAL A 409 -7.46 7.77 -25.79
N THR A 410 -8.41 8.36 -25.08
CA THR A 410 -9.60 9.00 -25.65
C THR A 410 -9.42 10.51 -25.74
N PRO A 411 -10.22 11.23 -26.56
CA PRO A 411 -10.19 12.70 -26.58
C PRO A 411 -10.51 13.33 -25.21
N CYS A 412 -11.39 12.70 -24.43
CA CYS A 412 -11.69 13.11 -23.05
C CYS A 412 -10.47 12.96 -22.12
N ASP A 413 -9.70 11.88 -22.23
CA ASP A 413 -8.45 11.69 -21.47
C ASP A 413 -7.46 12.85 -21.74
N ILE A 414 -7.29 13.25 -23.01
CA ILE A 414 -6.39 14.36 -23.40
C ILE A 414 -6.92 15.71 -22.93
N SER A 415 -8.24 15.92 -22.96
CA SER A 415 -8.86 17.13 -22.41
C SER A 415 -8.65 17.24 -20.89
N SER A 416 -8.76 16.12 -20.18
CA SER A 416 -8.51 16.06 -18.73
C SER A 416 -7.04 16.33 -18.39
N LEU A 417 -6.11 15.86 -19.22
CA LEU A 417 -4.69 16.22 -19.13
C LEU A 417 -4.47 17.71 -19.30
N PHE A 418 -5.10 18.33 -20.30
CA PHE A 418 -4.99 19.75 -20.55
C PHE A 418 -5.40 20.59 -19.33
N TYR A 419 -6.58 20.33 -18.76
CA TYR A 419 -7.02 21.05 -17.56
C TYR A 419 -6.10 20.83 -16.36
N SER A 420 -5.60 19.60 -16.18
CA SER A 420 -4.61 19.30 -15.14
C SER A 420 -3.31 20.10 -15.34
N LEU A 421 -2.81 20.19 -16.57
CA LEU A 421 -1.60 20.96 -16.89
C LEU A 421 -1.81 22.46 -16.67
N VAL A 422 -2.96 23.02 -17.05
CA VAL A 422 -3.29 24.44 -16.81
C VAL A 422 -3.32 24.75 -15.31
N ASN A 423 -3.93 23.87 -14.51
CA ASN A 423 -3.92 24.02 -13.05
C ASN A 423 -2.49 23.90 -12.47
N LEU A 424 -1.68 22.95 -12.97
CA LEU A 424 -0.28 22.80 -12.57
C LEU A 424 0.57 24.02 -12.93
N GLU A 425 0.34 24.64 -14.08
CA GLU A 425 1.03 25.87 -14.48
C GLU A 425 0.76 27.01 -13.49
N GLU A 426 -0.51 27.22 -13.13
CA GLU A 426 -0.87 28.21 -12.12
C GLU A 426 -0.29 27.87 -10.74
N LEU A 427 -0.29 26.60 -10.36
CA LEU A 427 0.30 26.10 -9.11
C LEU A 427 1.81 26.35 -9.07
N PHE A 428 2.55 26.04 -10.13
CA PHE A 428 3.99 26.26 -10.19
C PHE A 428 4.35 27.74 -10.22
N ALA A 429 3.57 28.58 -10.92
CA ALA A 429 3.76 30.03 -10.89
C ALA A 429 3.53 30.60 -9.47
N ASN A 430 2.52 30.10 -8.75
CA ASN A 430 2.28 30.47 -7.36
C ASN A 430 3.41 29.97 -6.46
N TYR A 431 3.85 28.71 -6.61
CA TYR A 431 4.96 28.14 -5.85
C TYR A 431 6.27 28.92 -6.05
N LYS A 432 6.56 29.35 -7.28
CA LYS A 432 7.68 30.25 -7.60
C LYS A 432 7.63 31.55 -6.79
N LYS A 433 6.48 32.23 -6.76
CA LYS A 433 6.29 33.45 -5.93
C LYS A 433 6.50 33.18 -4.43
N GLY A 434 6.11 31.99 -3.95
CA GLY A 434 6.36 31.55 -2.58
C GLY A 434 7.84 31.39 -2.27
N ILE A 435 8.57 30.74 -3.17
CA ILE A 435 10.03 30.61 -3.10
C ILE A 435 10.70 31.99 -3.09
N ASP A 436 10.28 32.90 -3.95
CA ASP A 436 10.87 34.24 -4.03
C ASP A 436 10.61 35.08 -2.76
N SER A 437 9.66 34.67 -1.91
CA SER A 437 9.32 35.33 -0.65
C SER A 437 10.08 34.84 0.59
N ILE A 438 10.86 33.76 0.47
CA ILE A 438 11.65 33.21 1.56
C ILE A 438 13.13 33.52 1.36
N GLU A 439 13.84 33.86 2.43
CA GLU A 439 15.27 34.25 2.36
C GLU A 439 16.24 33.05 2.21
N VAL A 440 15.72 31.83 2.10
CA VAL A 440 16.54 30.61 2.21
C VAL A 440 16.88 30.02 0.85
N ASN A 441 18.17 29.75 0.61
CA ASN A 441 18.68 29.19 -0.65
C ASN A 441 18.97 27.69 -0.52
N PHE A 442 17.91 26.87 -0.54
CA PHE A 442 18.03 25.42 -0.50
C PHE A 442 18.39 24.82 -1.88
N CYS A 443 19.10 23.69 -1.88
CA CYS A 443 19.46 22.95 -3.11
C CYS A 443 18.23 22.61 -3.97
N TYR A 444 17.13 22.24 -3.31
CA TYR A 444 15.87 21.91 -3.98
C TYR A 444 15.27 23.09 -4.76
N ILE A 445 15.40 24.32 -4.27
CA ILE A 445 14.89 25.52 -4.97
C ILE A 445 15.52 25.62 -6.36
N LYS A 446 16.84 25.42 -6.47
CA LYS A 446 17.53 25.42 -7.77
C LYS A 446 17.03 24.32 -8.71
N LYS A 447 16.65 23.14 -8.18
CA LYS A 447 16.06 22.05 -8.97
C LYS A 447 14.69 22.47 -9.52
N PHE A 448 13.84 23.09 -8.68
CA PHE A 448 12.55 23.63 -9.10
C PHE A 448 12.70 24.74 -10.14
N GLU A 449 13.62 25.69 -9.94
CA GLU A 449 13.83 26.79 -10.89
C GLU A 449 14.24 26.31 -12.28
N ARG A 450 15.14 25.33 -12.36
CA ARG A 450 15.53 24.71 -13.63
C ARG A 450 14.35 24.03 -14.33
N PHE A 451 13.51 23.33 -13.56
CA PHE A 451 12.30 22.71 -14.10
C PHE A 451 11.30 23.76 -14.58
N HIS A 452 11.00 24.78 -13.78
CA HIS A 452 10.07 25.83 -14.17
C HIS A 452 10.56 26.61 -15.40
N GLN A 453 11.87 26.88 -15.49
CA GLN A 453 12.49 27.51 -16.67
C GLN A 453 12.50 26.63 -17.92
N SER A 454 12.38 25.30 -17.78
CA SER A 454 12.39 24.39 -18.93
C SER A 454 11.18 24.59 -19.85
N GLY A 455 10.10 25.21 -19.37
CA GLY A 455 8.90 25.45 -20.17
C GLY A 455 8.07 24.19 -20.45
N ASN A 456 8.39 23.06 -19.80
CA ASN A 456 7.81 21.75 -20.13
C ASN A 456 6.27 21.74 -20.04
N VAL A 457 5.69 22.41 -19.04
CA VAL A 457 4.24 22.46 -18.85
C VAL A 457 3.59 23.33 -19.93
N GLN A 458 4.12 24.53 -20.18
CA GLN A 458 3.56 25.44 -21.19
C GLN A 458 3.67 24.85 -22.60
N GLU A 459 4.76 24.14 -22.91
CA GLU A 459 4.92 23.46 -24.19
C GLU A 459 3.85 22.37 -24.38
N LEU A 460 3.58 21.55 -23.36
CA LEU A 460 2.54 20.53 -23.39
C LEU A 460 1.14 21.15 -23.57
N ILE A 461 0.83 22.22 -22.84
CA ILE A 461 -0.43 22.97 -22.98
C ILE A 461 -0.56 23.47 -24.42
N SER A 462 0.47 24.12 -24.95
CA SER A 462 0.45 24.70 -26.30
C SER A 462 0.30 23.65 -27.41
N LEU A 463 0.91 22.47 -27.21
CA LEU A 463 0.81 21.36 -28.16
C LEU A 463 -0.63 20.84 -28.22
N ILE A 464 -1.28 20.66 -27.07
CA ILE A 464 -2.65 20.13 -27.02
C ILE A 464 -3.64 21.18 -27.55
N ASP A 465 -3.57 22.44 -27.08
CA ASP A 465 -4.47 23.54 -27.46
C ASP A 465 -4.45 23.82 -28.98
N LYS A 466 -3.26 23.76 -29.58
CA LYS A 466 -3.08 23.95 -31.02
C LYS A 466 -3.70 22.84 -31.86
N HIS A 467 -3.82 21.62 -31.32
CA HIS A 467 -4.26 20.45 -32.08
C HIS A 467 -5.75 20.14 -31.92
N ILE A 468 -6.33 20.31 -30.72
CA ILE A 468 -7.71 19.88 -30.44
C ILE A 468 -8.55 20.98 -29.77
N ASP A 469 -9.84 21.01 -30.12
CA ASP A 469 -10.86 21.78 -29.42
C ASP A 469 -11.23 21.06 -28.12
N ILE A 470 -10.65 21.53 -27.02
CA ILE A 470 -10.81 20.97 -25.67
C ILE A 470 -12.29 20.85 -25.26
N LYS A 471 -13.16 21.79 -25.66
CA LYS A 471 -14.56 21.79 -25.24
C LYS A 471 -15.36 20.68 -25.91
N LYS A 472 -15.07 20.41 -27.19
CA LYS A 472 -15.70 19.31 -27.93
C LYS A 472 -15.16 17.96 -27.47
N ALA A 473 -13.83 17.86 -27.33
CA ALA A 473 -13.14 16.62 -26.96
C ALA A 473 -13.53 16.11 -25.56
N MET A 474 -13.87 16.99 -24.62
CA MET A 474 -14.24 16.62 -23.24
C MET A 474 -15.44 15.66 -23.15
N ASN A 475 -16.39 15.73 -24.09
CA ASN A 475 -17.59 14.89 -24.06
C ASN A 475 -17.41 13.54 -24.77
N ILE A 476 -16.25 13.28 -25.35
CA ILE A 476 -15.97 12.10 -26.16
C ILE A 476 -15.17 11.09 -25.32
N THR A 477 -15.90 10.22 -24.61
CA THR A 477 -15.35 9.23 -23.67
C THR A 477 -14.94 7.91 -24.34
N THR A 478 -15.26 7.74 -25.62
CA THR A 478 -14.86 6.60 -26.45
C THR A 478 -14.06 7.09 -27.65
N ASN A 479 -13.40 6.19 -28.38
CA ASN A 479 -12.73 6.54 -29.64
C ASN A 479 -13.73 6.73 -30.80
N ASP A 480 -14.77 7.51 -30.56
CA ASP A 480 -15.76 7.92 -31.55
C ASP A 480 -15.28 9.20 -32.24
N TYR A 481 -14.94 9.07 -33.52
CA TYR A 481 -14.47 10.17 -34.36
C TYR A 481 -15.58 10.76 -35.25
N SER A 482 -16.84 10.40 -35.00
CA SER A 482 -18.00 10.97 -35.73
C SER A 482 -18.20 12.45 -35.44
N ILE A 483 -17.70 12.93 -34.31
CA ILE A 483 -17.68 14.33 -33.93
C ILE A 483 -16.27 14.85 -34.18
N ASP A 484 -16.15 15.91 -34.98
CA ASP A 484 -14.87 16.57 -35.18
C ASP A 484 -14.51 17.47 -33.98
N PHE A 485 -13.30 17.27 -33.47
CA PHE A 485 -12.71 18.00 -32.36
C PHE A 485 -11.29 18.51 -32.68
N ILE A 486 -10.87 18.52 -33.95
CA ILE A 486 -9.57 19.09 -34.33
C ILE A 486 -9.66 20.61 -34.39
N SER A 487 -8.62 21.30 -33.91
CA SER A 487 -8.56 22.76 -33.96
C SER A 487 -8.41 23.27 -35.40
N ARG A 488 -9.19 24.29 -35.76
CA ARG A 488 -9.09 24.96 -37.07
C ARG A 488 -7.69 25.50 -37.31
N GLY A 489 -7.18 25.35 -38.53
CA GLY A 489 -5.85 25.82 -38.93
C GLY A 489 -4.72 24.87 -38.56
N PHE A 490 -5.01 23.75 -37.89
CA PHE A 490 -4.01 22.71 -37.63
C PHE A 490 -3.63 21.96 -38.91
N SER A 491 -4.62 21.62 -39.76
CA SER A 491 -4.41 20.93 -41.02
C SER A 491 -5.31 21.50 -42.11
N LYS A 492 -4.71 22.14 -43.11
CA LYS A 492 -5.42 22.72 -44.25
C LYS A 492 -6.28 21.70 -45.01
N GLU A 493 -5.77 20.47 -45.15
CA GLU A 493 -6.49 19.37 -45.81
C GLU A 493 -7.73 18.97 -45.00
N HIS A 494 -7.61 18.91 -43.67
CA HIS A 494 -8.72 18.58 -42.79
C HIS A 494 -9.78 19.69 -42.76
N ASP A 495 -9.33 20.95 -42.66
CA ASP A 495 -10.18 22.13 -42.67
C ASP A 495 -10.99 22.22 -43.99
N GLN A 496 -10.37 21.90 -45.13
CA GLN A 496 -11.06 21.84 -46.43
C GLN A 496 -12.15 20.76 -46.46
N LEU A 497 -11.87 19.56 -45.97
CA LEU A 497 -12.87 18.48 -45.90
C LEU A 497 -14.07 18.85 -45.01
N ILE A 498 -13.81 19.52 -43.88
CA ILE A 498 -14.87 20.01 -42.99
C ILE A 498 -15.67 21.12 -43.68
N HIS A 499 -15.01 22.04 -44.38
CA HIS A 499 -15.66 23.12 -45.12
C HIS A 499 -16.59 22.56 -46.21
N GLU A 500 -16.12 21.59 -46.99
CA GLU A 500 -16.92 20.89 -47.99
C GLU A 500 -18.09 20.12 -47.37
N TYR A 501 -17.85 19.38 -46.28
CA TYR A 501 -18.89 18.62 -45.59
C TYR A 501 -19.98 19.53 -45.01
N ASN A 502 -19.60 20.62 -44.35
CA ASN A 502 -20.53 21.60 -43.80
C ASN A 502 -21.31 22.33 -44.91
N GLY A 503 -20.65 22.62 -46.04
CA GLY A 503 -21.31 23.17 -47.23
C GLY A 503 -22.40 22.25 -47.74
N ASN A 504 -22.07 20.96 -47.95
CA ASN A 504 -23.03 19.95 -48.39
C ASN A 504 -24.21 19.79 -47.40
N CYS A 505 -23.95 19.86 -46.09
CA CYS A 505 -25.01 19.80 -45.06
C CYS A 505 -25.95 21.01 -45.17
N LYS A 506 -25.40 22.21 -45.33
CA LYS A 506 -26.19 23.44 -45.51
C LYS A 506 -27.00 23.41 -46.80
N GLU A 507 -26.42 22.92 -47.89
CA GLU A 507 -27.10 22.75 -49.17
C GLU A 507 -28.33 21.84 -49.03
N LEU A 508 -28.16 20.68 -48.38
CA LEU A 508 -29.25 19.76 -48.07
C LEU A 508 -30.31 20.40 -47.17
N ASP A 509 -29.90 21.14 -46.13
CA ASP A 509 -30.81 21.86 -45.23
C ASP A 509 -31.62 22.93 -45.95
N VAL A 510 -31.04 23.64 -46.95
CA VAL A 510 -31.76 24.63 -47.75
C VAL A 510 -32.78 23.94 -48.66
N ILE A 511 -32.43 22.82 -49.28
CA ILE A 511 -33.37 21.99 -50.06
C ILE A 511 -34.54 21.55 -49.17
N ILE A 512 -34.26 21.03 -47.96
CA ILE A 512 -35.30 20.57 -47.02
C ILE A 512 -36.16 21.73 -46.54
N ARG A 513 -35.58 22.88 -46.21
CA ARG A 513 -36.33 24.09 -45.83
C ARG A 513 -37.25 24.57 -46.94
N TYR A 514 -36.77 24.59 -48.18
CA TYR A 514 -37.59 24.92 -49.35
C TYR A 514 -38.76 23.95 -49.49
N LEU A 515 -38.50 22.64 -49.48
CA LEU A 515 -39.54 21.62 -49.61
C LEU A 515 -40.55 21.65 -48.46
N ASN A 516 -40.12 21.92 -47.22
CA ASN A 516 -41.01 22.11 -46.07
C ASN A 516 -41.88 23.37 -46.21
N THR A 517 -41.32 24.47 -46.72
CA THR A 517 -42.06 25.73 -46.98
C THR A 517 -43.16 25.51 -48.03
N GLU A 518 -42.85 24.78 -49.11
CA GLU A 518 -43.84 24.43 -50.12
C GLU A 518 -44.89 23.45 -49.59
N MET A 519 -44.50 22.54 -48.68
CA MET A 519 -45.44 21.64 -48.00
C MET A 519 -46.43 22.38 -47.09
N GLU A 520 -45.98 23.41 -46.36
CA GLU A 520 -46.84 24.19 -45.46
C GLU A 520 -47.99 24.88 -46.20
N LYS A 521 -47.74 25.38 -47.42
CA LYS A 521 -48.77 26.00 -48.28
C LYS A 521 -49.91 25.04 -48.64
N VAL A 522 -49.64 23.72 -48.63
CA VAL A 522 -50.59 22.66 -49.03
C VAL A 522 -51.21 21.94 -47.82
N ALA A 523 -50.62 22.08 -46.63
CA ALA A 523 -51.04 21.38 -45.44
C ALA A 523 -52.12 22.15 -44.64
N LYS A 524 -53.33 21.58 -44.53
CA LYS A 524 -54.48 22.18 -43.80
C LYS A 524 -54.33 22.28 -42.27
N LYS A 525 -53.25 21.75 -41.67
CA LYS A 525 -52.98 21.80 -40.22
C LYS A 525 -51.49 22.02 -39.99
N ILE A 526 -51.14 23.15 -39.39
CA ILE A 526 -49.78 23.49 -38.95
C ILE A 526 -49.60 22.85 -37.57
N ASN A 527 -48.87 21.74 -37.50
CA ASN A 527 -48.20 21.34 -36.26
C ASN A 527 -46.76 21.84 -36.37
N ASN A 528 -46.17 22.33 -35.28
CA ASN A 528 -44.78 22.82 -35.20
C ASN A 528 -43.70 21.70 -35.38
N LYS A 529 -43.95 20.71 -36.23
CA LYS A 529 -43.02 19.62 -36.51
C LYS A 529 -42.81 19.51 -38.01
N ASP A 530 -41.56 19.52 -38.43
CA ASP A 530 -41.15 19.44 -39.83
C ASP A 530 -41.81 18.25 -40.52
N MET A 531 -42.30 18.47 -41.74
CA MET A 531 -43.09 17.45 -42.47
C MET A 531 -42.22 16.54 -43.33
N ILE A 532 -41.03 17.01 -43.66
CA ILE A 532 -39.92 16.36 -44.34
C ILE A 532 -38.71 16.40 -43.39
N GLU A 533 -38.12 15.24 -43.12
CA GLU A 533 -37.02 15.09 -42.17
C GLU A 533 -35.85 14.34 -42.83
N ILE A 534 -34.64 14.50 -42.29
CA ILE A 534 -33.48 13.68 -42.65
C ILE A 534 -33.60 12.33 -41.90
N ASP A 535 -33.55 11.22 -42.62
CA ASP A 535 -33.50 9.86 -42.08
C ASP A 535 -32.11 9.27 -42.34
N VAL A 536 -31.28 9.22 -41.30
CA VAL A 536 -29.95 8.60 -41.35
C VAL A 536 -30.09 7.16 -40.87
N LYS A 537 -30.02 6.19 -41.80
CA LYS A 537 -30.09 4.75 -41.48
C LYS A 537 -28.85 4.04 -41.98
N LYS A 538 -28.19 3.29 -41.11
CA LYS A 538 -27.03 2.45 -41.46
C LYS A 538 -26.00 3.20 -42.33
N GLU A 539 -25.70 4.44 -41.96
CA GLU A 539 -24.74 5.32 -42.66
C GLU A 539 -25.19 5.83 -44.03
N GLU A 540 -26.46 5.65 -44.41
CA GLU A 540 -27.04 6.27 -45.60
C GLU A 540 -27.92 7.46 -45.21
N THR A 541 -27.61 8.63 -45.78
CA THR A 541 -28.40 9.85 -45.61
C THR A 541 -29.53 9.89 -46.63
N ASN A 542 -30.78 9.87 -46.17
CA ASN A 542 -31.96 9.97 -47.04
C ASN A 542 -32.92 11.06 -46.53
N ILE A 543 -33.75 11.60 -47.41
CA ILE A 543 -34.83 12.52 -47.05
C ILE A 543 -36.14 11.74 -46.98
N ILE A 544 -36.87 11.80 -45.85
CA ILE A 544 -38.10 11.05 -45.63
C ILE A 544 -39.35 11.94 -45.58
N ILE A 545 -40.45 11.45 -46.15
CA ILE A 545 -41.76 12.10 -46.17
C ILE A 545 -42.88 11.04 -46.13
N THR A 546 -44.07 11.35 -45.61
CA THR A 546 -45.19 10.39 -45.68
C THR A 546 -45.75 10.29 -47.10
N VAL A 547 -46.22 9.09 -47.49
CA VAL A 547 -46.78 8.82 -48.83
C VAL A 547 -47.86 9.84 -49.23
N THR A 548 -48.76 10.15 -48.29
CA THR A 548 -49.88 11.08 -48.52
C THR A 548 -49.41 12.52 -48.71
N ARG A 549 -48.33 12.93 -48.03
CA ARG A 549 -47.76 14.27 -48.13
C ARG A 549 -46.97 14.44 -49.43
N PHE A 550 -46.19 13.44 -49.81
CA PHE A 550 -45.42 13.46 -51.07
C PHE A 550 -46.31 13.67 -52.29
N LYS A 551 -47.42 12.92 -52.39
CA LYS A 551 -48.37 13.09 -53.50
C LYS A 551 -48.90 14.52 -53.61
N LYS A 552 -49.19 15.16 -52.47
CA LYS A 552 -49.67 16.56 -52.43
C LYS A 552 -48.58 17.56 -52.81
N LEU A 553 -47.35 17.34 -52.35
CA LEU A 553 -46.19 18.17 -52.69
C LEU A 553 -45.97 18.23 -54.19
N ILE A 554 -45.88 17.05 -54.82
CA ILE A 554 -45.61 16.93 -56.25
C ILE A 554 -46.73 17.54 -57.09
N THR A 555 -47.99 17.37 -56.69
CA THR A 555 -49.11 18.04 -57.37
C THR A 555 -48.97 19.56 -57.29
N HIS A 556 -48.68 20.11 -56.10
CA HIS A 556 -48.51 21.55 -55.92
C HIS A 556 -47.33 22.13 -56.71
N LEU A 557 -46.17 21.47 -56.65
CA LEU A 557 -44.97 21.90 -57.38
C LEU A 557 -45.18 21.89 -58.90
N ARG A 558 -45.90 20.90 -59.42
CA ARG A 558 -46.24 20.82 -60.86
C ARG A 558 -47.28 21.87 -61.30
N GLU A 559 -48.20 22.25 -60.43
CA GLU A 559 -49.19 23.32 -60.69
C GLU A 559 -48.56 24.71 -60.73
N GLN A 560 -47.48 24.95 -59.97
CA GLN A 560 -46.75 26.23 -59.92
C GLN A 560 -46.02 26.58 -61.23
N GLY A 561 -45.68 25.58 -62.06
CA GLY A 561 -45.16 25.78 -63.42
C GLY A 561 -43.69 26.24 -63.52
N TYR A 562 -42.94 26.33 -62.42
CA TYR A 562 -41.51 26.63 -62.43
C TYR A 562 -40.70 25.32 -62.43
N PRO A 563 -39.97 25.00 -63.52
CA PRO A 563 -39.21 23.74 -63.59
C PRO A 563 -37.94 23.76 -62.73
N ARG A 564 -37.37 24.95 -62.47
CA ARG A 564 -36.14 25.11 -61.69
C ARG A 564 -36.25 26.25 -60.70
N VAL A 565 -35.69 26.05 -59.52
CA VAL A 565 -35.70 27.02 -58.42
C VAL A 565 -34.26 27.32 -58.02
N SER A 566 -33.87 28.58 -58.07
CA SER A 566 -32.58 29.05 -57.58
C SER A 566 -32.60 29.14 -56.05
N LEU A 567 -31.69 28.42 -55.41
CA LEU A 567 -31.49 28.37 -53.96
C LEU A 567 -30.08 28.87 -53.64
N SER A 568 -29.91 29.44 -52.46
CA SER A 568 -28.62 29.94 -52.02
C SER A 568 -28.39 29.71 -50.53
N TYR A 569 -27.13 29.54 -50.17
CA TYR A 569 -26.69 29.43 -48.78
C TYR A 569 -25.33 30.10 -48.58
N GLU A 570 -25.10 30.55 -47.34
CA GLU A 570 -23.82 31.11 -46.92
C GLU A 570 -22.95 30.00 -46.32
N ASN A 571 -21.81 29.72 -46.96
CA ASN A 571 -20.80 28.82 -46.46
C ASN A 571 -19.57 29.57 -45.97
N GLU A 572 -19.55 29.85 -44.67
CA GLU A 572 -18.50 30.68 -44.05
C GLU A 572 -18.48 32.07 -44.70
N ASP A 573 -17.48 32.38 -45.53
CA ASP A 573 -17.36 33.69 -46.19
C ASP A 573 -17.87 33.69 -47.65
N ASP A 574 -18.32 32.55 -48.17
CA ASP A 574 -18.78 32.39 -49.56
C ASP A 574 -20.31 32.24 -49.66
N ILE A 575 -20.94 32.92 -50.63
CA ILE A 575 -22.35 32.69 -51.00
C ILE A 575 -22.38 31.70 -52.17
N VAL A 576 -22.99 30.55 -51.95
CA VAL A 576 -23.14 29.49 -52.95
C VAL A 576 -24.56 29.50 -53.49
N GLU A 577 -24.71 29.62 -54.81
CA GLU A 577 -26.00 29.57 -55.52
C GLU A 577 -26.09 28.29 -56.36
N PHE A 578 -27.24 27.62 -56.34
CA PHE A 578 -27.51 26.40 -57.10
C PHE A 578 -28.98 26.35 -57.56
N GLU A 579 -29.28 25.55 -58.58
CA GLU A 579 -30.65 25.34 -59.08
C GLU A 579 -31.14 23.93 -58.74
N LEU A 580 -32.37 23.82 -58.23
CA LEU A 580 -33.05 22.53 -58.02
C LEU A 580 -34.17 22.36 -59.06
N ASP A 581 -34.13 21.26 -59.83
CA ASP A 581 -35.21 20.88 -60.74
C ASP A 581 -36.33 20.16 -59.96
N THR A 582 -37.48 20.81 -59.84
CA THR A 582 -38.61 20.29 -59.06
C THR A 582 -39.46 19.27 -59.83
N ASN A 583 -39.29 19.15 -61.15
CA ASN A 583 -40.08 18.23 -61.98
C ASN A 583 -39.57 16.78 -61.93
N SER A 584 -38.26 16.61 -61.72
CA SER A 584 -37.56 15.32 -61.62
C SER A 584 -37.60 14.71 -60.23
N LEU A 585 -38.28 15.33 -59.26
CA LEU A 585 -38.48 14.76 -57.92
C LEU A 585 -39.37 13.50 -57.99
N ASP A 586 -38.82 12.38 -57.53
CA ASP A 586 -39.48 11.08 -57.45
C ASP A 586 -39.42 10.53 -56.01
N ALA A 587 -39.98 9.35 -55.78
CA ALA A 587 -40.00 8.70 -54.48
C ALA A 587 -39.72 7.19 -54.57
N SER A 588 -39.15 6.63 -53.51
CA SER A 588 -39.08 5.18 -53.31
C SER A 588 -39.65 4.76 -51.95
N ASP A 589 -40.14 3.52 -51.85
CA ASP A 589 -40.73 2.98 -50.64
C ASP A 589 -39.77 2.96 -49.43
N ALA A 590 -40.21 3.53 -48.31
CA ALA A 590 -39.59 3.41 -46.99
C ALA A 590 -40.50 2.63 -46.01
N LYS A 591 -40.03 2.32 -44.79
CA LYS A 591 -40.82 1.59 -43.78
C LYS A 591 -41.96 2.45 -43.21
N LYS A 592 -43.10 1.82 -42.89
CA LYS A 592 -44.28 2.42 -42.20
C LYS A 592 -44.99 3.56 -42.97
N ALA A 593 -45.32 3.34 -44.25
CA ALA A 593 -46.07 4.29 -45.09
C ALA A 593 -45.36 5.65 -45.33
N ASN A 594 -44.03 5.60 -45.42
CA ASN A 594 -43.17 6.71 -45.79
C ASN A 594 -42.50 6.46 -47.14
N TYR A 595 -42.10 7.53 -47.80
CA TYR A 595 -41.25 7.54 -49.00
C TYR A 595 -39.92 8.22 -48.69
N TYR A 596 -38.86 7.74 -49.34
CA TYR A 596 -37.64 8.51 -49.52
C TYR A 596 -37.78 9.37 -50.78
N ILE A 597 -37.52 10.67 -50.67
CA ILE A 597 -37.49 11.58 -51.83
C ILE A 597 -36.22 11.29 -52.62
N LYS A 598 -36.35 11.13 -53.94
CA LYS A 598 -35.26 10.86 -54.87
C LYS A 598 -35.17 11.95 -55.92
N HIS A 599 -33.95 12.41 -56.16
CA HIS A 599 -33.58 13.30 -57.26
C HIS A 599 -32.14 12.99 -57.63
N GLN A 600 -31.73 13.20 -58.89
CA GLN A 600 -30.34 12.96 -59.27
C GLN A 600 -29.38 13.79 -58.40
N ASP A 601 -29.61 15.09 -58.29
CA ASP A 601 -28.76 15.99 -57.50
C ASP A 601 -28.86 15.72 -55.99
N ILE A 602 -30.04 15.38 -55.46
CA ILE A 602 -30.19 15.06 -54.03
C ILE A 602 -29.49 13.75 -53.69
N ASN A 603 -29.62 12.72 -54.54
CA ASN A 603 -28.97 11.43 -54.31
C ASN A 603 -27.44 11.58 -54.41
N THR A 604 -26.94 12.29 -55.42
CA THR A 604 -25.50 12.58 -55.53
C THR A 604 -25.00 13.41 -54.36
N LEU A 605 -25.77 14.39 -53.87
CA LEU A 605 -25.44 15.16 -52.68
C LEU A 605 -25.41 14.27 -51.42
N CYS A 606 -26.40 13.40 -51.22
CA CYS A 606 -26.42 12.43 -50.12
C CYS A 606 -25.24 11.44 -50.18
N GLU A 607 -24.93 10.87 -51.35
CA GLU A 607 -23.77 10.00 -51.54
C GLU A 607 -22.44 10.74 -51.26
N THR A 608 -22.35 12.00 -51.69
CA THR A 608 -21.20 12.88 -51.43
C THR A 608 -21.10 13.23 -49.95
N LEU A 609 -22.23 13.46 -49.27
CA LEU A 609 -22.30 13.70 -47.82
C LEU A 609 -21.79 12.50 -47.04
N ASP A 610 -22.26 11.29 -47.34
CA ASP A 610 -21.84 10.07 -46.66
C ASP A 610 -20.35 9.80 -46.91
N THR A 611 -19.89 9.99 -48.15
CA THR A 611 -18.47 9.88 -48.52
C THR A 611 -17.59 10.90 -47.79
N ASN A 612 -18.00 12.18 -47.77
CA ASN A 612 -17.26 13.24 -47.10
C ASN A 612 -17.28 13.07 -45.58
N LYS A 613 -18.38 12.58 -45.01
CA LYS A 613 -18.46 12.22 -43.59
C LYS A 613 -17.44 11.14 -43.23
N GLN A 614 -17.33 10.09 -44.03
CA GLN A 614 -16.32 9.04 -43.82
C GLN A 614 -14.89 9.62 -43.94
N LYS A 615 -14.62 10.45 -44.95
CA LYS A 615 -13.31 11.14 -45.08
C LYS A 615 -12.99 12.03 -43.87
N VAL A 616 -13.98 12.76 -43.34
CA VAL A 616 -13.81 13.57 -42.13
C VAL A 616 -13.45 12.69 -40.94
N ILE A 617 -14.19 11.61 -40.69
CA ILE A 617 -13.92 10.64 -39.61
C ILE A 617 -12.50 10.07 -39.71
N GLU A 618 -12.09 9.63 -40.90
CA GLU A 618 -10.74 9.10 -41.14
C GLU A 618 -9.66 10.16 -40.93
N SER A 619 -9.92 11.38 -41.38
CA SER A 619 -9.01 12.52 -41.21
C SER A 619 -8.90 12.93 -39.75
N THR A 620 -9.99 13.04 -38.99
CA THR A 620 -10.00 13.30 -37.54
C THR A 620 -9.18 12.24 -36.80
N LYS A 621 -9.40 10.95 -37.10
CA LYS A 621 -8.62 9.85 -36.53
C LYS A 621 -7.12 9.96 -36.83
N LYS A 622 -6.77 10.32 -38.08
CA LYS A 622 -5.37 10.54 -38.49
C LYS A 622 -4.74 11.70 -37.74
N GLN A 623 -5.40 12.86 -37.66
CA GLN A 623 -4.87 14.04 -36.97
C GLN A 623 -4.73 13.80 -35.47
N PHE A 624 -5.70 13.13 -34.84
CA PHE A 624 -5.59 12.74 -33.43
C PHE A 624 -4.41 11.79 -33.20
N GLY A 625 -4.21 10.81 -34.09
CA GLY A 625 -3.04 9.92 -34.06
C GLY A 625 -1.70 10.67 -34.12
N LEU A 626 -1.60 11.74 -34.91
CA LEU A 626 -0.40 12.59 -34.98
C LEU A 626 -0.14 13.35 -33.66
N LEU A 627 -1.20 13.83 -32.99
CA LEU A 627 -1.07 14.42 -31.65
C LEU A 627 -0.51 13.39 -30.66
N ILE A 628 -1.06 12.17 -30.65
CA ILE A 628 -0.59 11.10 -29.75
C ILE A 628 0.88 10.75 -30.02
N GLN A 629 1.30 10.65 -31.28
CA GLN A 629 2.70 10.44 -31.65
C GLN A 629 3.61 11.58 -31.18
N SER A 630 3.13 12.82 -31.27
CA SER A 630 3.86 13.99 -30.79
C SER A 630 4.05 13.93 -29.27
N LEU A 631 2.99 13.61 -28.51
CA LEU A 631 3.05 13.41 -27.06
C LEU A 631 3.98 12.25 -26.66
N GLN A 632 3.96 11.13 -27.40
CA GLN A 632 4.88 10.02 -27.18
C GLN A 632 6.34 10.42 -27.38
N THR A 633 6.63 11.31 -28.33
CA THR A 633 8.00 11.78 -28.61
C THR A 633 8.54 12.61 -27.45
N ILE A 634 7.70 13.42 -26.82
CA ILE A 634 8.07 14.29 -25.69
C ILE A 634 7.74 13.69 -24.31
N HIS A 635 7.54 12.36 -24.20
CA HIS A 635 7.13 11.71 -22.95
C HIS A 635 8.08 11.98 -21.75
N GLU A 636 9.38 12.20 -21.99
CA GLU A 636 10.34 12.56 -20.94
C GLU A 636 9.93 13.87 -20.23
N LYS A 637 9.34 14.82 -20.98
CA LYS A 637 8.79 16.05 -20.40
C LYS A 637 7.59 15.74 -19.52
N ILE A 638 6.70 14.84 -19.94
CA ILE A 638 5.56 14.39 -19.14
C ILE A 638 6.04 13.73 -17.84
N ILE A 639 7.05 12.86 -17.91
CA ILE A 639 7.66 12.22 -16.73
C ILE A 639 8.20 13.27 -15.77
N SER A 640 8.92 14.29 -16.27
CA SER A 640 9.41 15.37 -15.41
C SER A 640 8.26 16.11 -14.69
N VAL A 641 7.15 16.39 -15.37
CA VAL A 641 5.97 17.02 -14.75
C VAL A 641 5.38 16.12 -13.66
N CYS A 642 5.28 14.81 -13.91
CA CYS A 642 4.83 13.84 -12.90
C CYS A 642 5.74 13.81 -11.67
N GLU A 643 7.06 13.76 -11.87
CA GLU A 643 8.06 13.72 -10.79
C GLU A 643 8.02 14.98 -9.92
N PHE A 644 7.92 16.16 -10.53
CA PHE A 644 7.81 17.41 -9.76
C PHE A 644 6.47 17.52 -9.03
N THR A 645 5.37 17.13 -9.68
CA THR A 645 4.03 17.16 -9.08
C THR A 645 3.90 16.20 -7.90
N SER A 646 4.41 14.97 -8.03
CA SER A 646 4.36 13.97 -6.95
C SER A 646 5.22 14.40 -5.76
N ASN A 647 6.40 14.96 -6.01
CA ASN A 647 7.27 15.55 -4.99
C ASN A 647 6.62 16.74 -4.27
N LEU A 648 5.95 17.63 -5.02
CA LEU A 648 5.24 18.77 -4.46
C LEU A 648 4.09 18.31 -3.55
N ASP A 649 3.27 17.37 -4.00
CA ASP A 649 2.17 16.82 -3.20
C ASP A 649 2.67 16.11 -1.94
N LEU A 650 3.79 15.37 -2.04
CA LEU A 650 4.45 14.75 -0.90
C LEU A 650 4.89 15.80 0.13
N ASP A 651 5.58 16.86 -0.28
CA ASP A 651 6.09 17.89 0.62
C ASP A 651 4.95 18.63 1.33
N TYR A 652 3.92 19.04 0.57
CA TYR A 652 2.75 19.69 1.14
C TYR A 652 1.96 18.76 2.06
N SER A 653 1.94 17.45 1.78
CA SER A 653 1.33 16.46 2.66
C SER A 653 2.12 16.29 3.95
N LYS A 654 3.44 16.21 3.89
CA LYS A 654 4.31 16.16 5.07
C LYS A 654 4.19 17.43 5.92
N ALA A 655 4.21 18.61 5.29
CA ALA A 655 4.02 19.89 5.98
C ALA A 655 2.63 20.00 6.62
N PHE A 656 1.58 19.58 5.91
CA PHE A 656 0.22 19.52 6.45
C PHE A 656 0.11 18.65 7.70
N LEU A 657 0.67 17.43 7.66
CA LEU A 657 0.70 16.54 8.83
C LEU A 657 1.46 17.17 9.99
N SER A 658 2.59 17.81 9.69
CA SER A 658 3.44 18.46 10.68
C SER A 658 2.69 19.58 11.42
N LYS A 659 1.97 20.43 10.68
CA LYS A 659 1.13 21.49 11.25
C LYS A 659 -0.08 20.92 11.99
N LYS A 660 -0.79 19.97 11.39
CA LYS A 660 -2.04 19.41 11.93
C LYS A 660 -1.85 18.69 13.26
N TYR A 661 -0.76 17.92 13.38
CA TYR A 661 -0.49 17.07 14.55
C TYR A 661 0.65 17.60 15.45
N ASN A 662 1.11 18.83 15.17
CA ASN A 662 2.19 19.48 15.89
C ASN A 662 3.44 18.59 15.99
N TYR A 663 3.94 18.13 14.84
CA TYR A 663 5.16 17.34 14.76
C TYR A 663 6.38 18.25 14.61
N VAL A 664 7.53 17.79 15.10
CA VAL A 664 8.77 18.57 15.16
C VAL A 664 9.77 18.10 14.11
N LYS A 665 10.56 19.04 13.57
CA LYS A 665 11.70 18.74 12.69
C LYS A 665 12.73 17.90 13.46
N PRO A 666 13.10 16.70 12.98
CA PRO A 666 14.19 15.94 13.55
C PRO A 666 15.53 16.66 13.32
N ILE A 667 16.41 16.63 14.31
CA ILE A 667 17.76 17.17 14.22
C ILE A 667 18.72 16.01 13.99
N ILE A 668 19.37 15.99 12.82
CA ILE A 668 20.34 14.96 12.46
C ILE A 668 21.72 15.35 13.00
N GLN A 669 22.40 14.42 13.67
CA GLN A 669 23.81 14.57 14.05
C GLN A 669 24.68 13.62 13.20
N ASP A 670 25.50 14.20 12.32
CA ASP A 670 26.32 13.47 11.34
C ASP A 670 27.68 12.98 11.92
N GLU A 671 28.22 13.68 12.93
CA GLU A 671 29.55 13.41 13.50
C GLU A 671 29.55 12.32 14.59
N SER A 672 28.60 11.39 14.57
CA SER A 672 28.53 10.34 15.59
C SER A 672 29.27 9.07 15.15
N GLU A 673 30.06 8.49 16.05
CA GLU A 673 30.69 7.17 15.82
C GLU A 673 29.67 6.03 15.70
N ARG A 674 28.41 6.26 16.09
CA ARG A 674 27.33 5.28 16.08
C ARG A 674 25.96 5.91 15.96
N SER A 675 24.96 5.09 15.60
CA SER A 675 23.56 5.51 15.64
C SER A 675 23.08 5.71 17.08
N PHE A 676 22.21 6.71 17.27
CA PHE A 676 21.63 7.07 18.56
C PHE A 676 20.30 7.80 18.36
N VAL A 677 19.49 7.88 19.42
CA VAL A 677 18.26 8.67 19.43
C VAL A 677 18.01 9.27 20.81
N SER A 678 17.60 10.53 20.86
CA SER A 678 17.17 11.23 22.07
C SER A 678 15.94 12.05 21.74
N CYS A 679 14.80 11.70 22.32
CA CYS A 679 13.54 12.40 22.12
C CYS A 679 12.89 12.79 23.45
N HIS A 680 12.23 13.95 23.43
CA HIS A 680 11.42 14.44 24.53
C HIS A 680 9.94 14.44 24.14
N GLU A 681 9.10 14.06 25.09
CA GLU A 681 7.65 13.92 24.95
C GLU A 681 7.22 13.16 23.68
N LEU A 682 7.78 11.97 23.48
CA LEU A 682 7.45 11.09 22.36
C LEU A 682 6.00 10.60 22.44
N ARG A 683 5.32 10.64 21.30
CA ARG A 683 3.92 10.24 21.13
C ARG A 683 3.78 9.15 20.07
N HIS A 684 2.73 8.34 20.19
CA HIS A 684 2.41 7.33 19.18
C HIS A 684 1.41 7.92 18.16
N PRO A 685 1.77 8.03 16.87
CA PRO A 685 1.01 8.83 15.89
C PRO A 685 -0.40 8.30 15.62
N ILE A 686 -0.63 6.99 15.70
CA ILE A 686 -1.99 6.43 15.58
C ILE A 686 -2.78 6.53 16.90
N ILE A 687 -2.22 6.06 18.02
CA ILE A 687 -2.93 5.95 19.30
C ILE A 687 -3.39 7.33 19.79
N GLU A 688 -2.57 8.39 19.63
CA GLU A 688 -2.94 9.76 20.01
C GLU A 688 -4.19 10.27 19.25
N ASN A 689 -4.49 9.68 18.08
CA ASN A 689 -5.58 10.08 17.18
C ASN A 689 -6.77 9.10 17.16
N LEU A 690 -6.68 7.95 17.85
CA LEU A 690 -7.77 6.98 17.94
C LEU A 690 -8.69 7.25 19.13
N ASN A 691 -8.12 7.52 20.31
CA ASN A 691 -8.87 7.70 21.54
C ASN A 691 -8.96 9.19 21.90
N MET A 692 -9.89 9.92 21.28
CA MET A 692 -10.10 11.35 21.57
C MET A 692 -10.73 11.61 22.96
N ASN A 693 -11.14 10.56 23.68
CA ASN A 693 -11.74 10.66 25.02
C ASN A 693 -10.70 10.68 26.15
N GLU A 694 -9.44 10.35 25.87
CA GLU A 694 -8.33 10.37 26.84
C GLU A 694 -7.16 11.18 26.29
N THR A 695 -6.49 11.96 27.14
CA THR A 695 -5.24 12.64 26.76
C THR A 695 -4.11 11.61 26.65
N TYR A 696 -3.39 11.60 25.52
CA TYR A 696 -2.20 10.78 25.35
C TYR A 696 -1.08 11.26 26.30
N VAL A 697 -0.41 10.33 26.99
CA VAL A 697 0.71 10.64 27.90
C VAL A 697 2.04 10.46 27.17
N PRO A 698 2.77 11.55 26.87
CA PRO A 698 4.03 11.49 26.15
C PRO A 698 5.19 11.07 27.08
N ASN A 699 6.27 10.52 26.50
CA ASN A 699 7.39 9.98 27.28
C ASN A 699 8.76 10.30 26.67
N ASP A 700 9.76 10.50 27.52
CA ASP A 700 11.13 10.77 27.11
C ASP A 700 11.93 9.47 26.91
N ILE A 701 12.66 9.36 25.80
CA ILE A 701 13.51 8.21 25.51
C ILE A 701 14.89 8.69 25.05
N LYS A 702 15.94 8.08 25.62
CA LYS A 702 17.33 8.36 25.26
C LYS A 702 18.11 7.05 25.12
N LEU A 703 18.66 6.82 23.93
CA LEU A 703 19.60 5.76 23.59
C LEU A 703 20.83 6.42 22.96
N CYS A 704 21.98 6.35 23.63
CA CYS A 704 23.21 7.06 23.28
C CYS A 704 24.44 6.31 23.81
N ASN A 705 25.64 6.88 23.63
CA ASN A 705 26.90 6.23 24.03
C ASN A 705 26.96 5.84 25.52
N THR A 706 26.31 6.61 26.39
CA THR A 706 26.27 6.34 27.85
C THR A 706 25.10 5.44 28.26
N GLN A 707 24.12 5.24 27.40
CA GLN A 707 22.92 4.44 27.66
C GLN A 707 22.49 3.76 26.37
N THR A 708 22.95 2.53 26.17
CA THR A 708 22.68 1.78 24.93
C THR A 708 21.46 0.88 25.05
N GLY A 709 21.04 0.57 26.28
CA GLY A 709 19.95 -0.36 26.56
C GLY A 709 18.92 0.20 27.53
N ILE A 710 17.65 -0.11 27.27
CA ILE A 710 16.55 0.06 28.24
C ILE A 710 15.88 -1.29 28.47
N LEU A 711 15.80 -1.70 29.73
CA LEU A 711 14.96 -2.81 30.17
C LEU A 711 13.67 -2.23 30.75
N LEU A 712 12.55 -2.46 30.06
CA LEU A 712 11.26 -1.84 30.34
C LEU A 712 10.31 -2.81 31.05
N TYR A 713 9.92 -2.45 32.26
CA TYR A 713 8.96 -3.15 33.09
C TYR A 713 7.59 -2.46 33.10
N GLY A 714 6.58 -3.17 33.60
CA GLY A 714 5.23 -2.64 33.76
C GLY A 714 4.18 -3.74 33.60
N THR A 715 2.97 -3.48 34.06
CA THR A 715 1.85 -4.42 33.93
C THR A 715 1.41 -4.57 32.48
N ASN A 716 0.63 -5.61 32.18
CA ASN A 716 -0.01 -5.71 30.88
C ASN A 716 -1.06 -4.60 30.75
N ALA A 717 -1.23 -4.08 29.54
CA ALA A 717 -2.09 -2.93 29.21
C ALA A 717 -1.65 -1.53 29.73
N VAL A 718 -0.51 -1.39 30.41
CA VAL A 718 0.03 -0.05 30.78
C VAL A 718 0.58 0.74 29.58
N GLY A 719 0.79 0.08 28.43
CA GLY A 719 1.29 0.72 27.21
C GLY A 719 2.78 0.49 26.90
N LYS A 720 3.42 -0.54 27.46
CA LYS A 720 4.83 -0.92 27.13
C LYS A 720 5.02 -1.08 25.63
N SER A 721 4.20 -1.93 25.01
CA SER A 721 4.18 -2.20 23.57
C SER A 721 3.93 -0.94 22.75
N SER A 722 3.07 -0.05 23.23
CA SER A 722 2.76 1.23 22.58
C SER A 722 3.97 2.17 22.59
N LEU A 723 4.71 2.24 23.71
CA LEU A 723 5.91 3.07 23.83
C LEU A 723 7.06 2.57 22.96
N ILE A 724 7.32 1.26 22.95
CA ILE A 724 8.40 0.71 22.12
C ILE A 724 8.07 0.79 20.62
N LYS A 725 6.79 0.68 20.24
CA LYS A 725 6.36 0.89 18.86
C LYS A 725 6.50 2.35 18.45
N SER A 726 6.21 3.31 19.33
CA SER A 726 6.28 4.73 18.98
C SER A 726 7.69 5.18 18.61
N ILE A 727 8.74 4.66 19.27
CA ILE A 727 10.14 4.96 18.90
C ILE A 727 10.52 4.35 17.56
N GLY A 728 10.16 3.09 17.29
CA GLY A 728 10.41 2.44 16.00
C GLY A 728 9.71 3.15 14.84
N ILE A 729 8.43 3.49 15.03
CA ILE A 729 7.64 4.25 14.05
C ILE A 729 8.25 5.63 13.82
N SER A 730 8.62 6.36 14.87
CA SER A 730 9.17 7.71 14.75
C SER A 730 10.53 7.73 14.05
N LEU A 731 11.36 6.71 14.24
CA LEU A 731 12.61 6.56 13.50
C LEU A 731 12.39 6.27 12.02
N ILE A 732 11.43 5.39 11.68
CA ILE A 732 11.04 5.16 10.28
C ILE A 732 10.52 6.47 9.68
N MET A 733 9.64 7.20 10.37
CA MET A 733 9.16 8.52 9.94
C MET A 733 10.32 9.50 9.70
N ALA A 734 11.23 9.64 10.66
CA ALA A 734 12.41 10.50 10.54
C ALA A 734 13.25 10.11 9.31
N GLN A 735 13.60 8.83 9.18
CA GLN A 735 14.41 8.29 8.07
C GLN A 735 13.66 8.17 6.74
N SER A 736 12.35 8.45 6.71
CA SER A 736 11.55 8.70 5.50
C SER A 736 11.37 10.20 5.24
N GLY A 737 12.06 11.06 5.99
CA GLY A 737 12.03 12.51 5.83
C GLY A 737 10.73 13.16 6.29
N PHE A 738 10.05 12.62 7.32
CA PHE A 738 8.90 13.25 7.98
C PHE A 738 9.32 13.97 9.26
N TYR A 739 8.51 14.94 9.68
CA TYR A 739 8.55 15.42 11.07
C TYR A 739 7.92 14.38 11.98
N VAL A 740 8.35 14.37 13.24
CA VAL A 740 8.06 13.28 14.16
C VAL A 740 7.16 13.70 15.33
N PRO A 741 6.38 12.76 15.90
CA PRO A 741 5.44 13.02 16.99
C PRO A 741 6.17 13.17 18.34
N ALA A 742 6.94 14.24 18.51
CA ALA A 742 7.68 14.57 19.74
C ALA A 742 7.72 16.10 19.94
N THR A 743 8.25 16.59 21.05
CA THR A 743 8.59 18.03 21.21
C THR A 743 10.03 18.33 20.81
N SER A 744 10.92 17.34 20.89
CA SER A 744 12.24 17.38 20.27
C SER A 744 12.72 15.98 19.92
N PHE A 745 13.52 15.86 18.85
CA PHE A 745 14.01 14.58 18.36
C PHE A 745 15.40 14.75 17.74
N ASN A 746 16.43 14.34 18.47
CA ASN A 746 17.81 14.34 18.02
C ASN A 746 18.24 12.90 17.71
N PHE A 747 18.81 12.65 16.54
CA PHE A 747 19.23 11.30 16.19
C PHE A 747 20.40 11.26 15.20
N SER A 748 21.10 10.14 15.19
CA SER A 748 21.96 9.72 14.09
C SER A 748 21.27 8.56 13.37
N PRO A 749 21.16 8.57 12.02
CA PRO A 749 20.37 7.58 11.28
C PRO A 749 20.82 6.15 11.58
N TYR A 750 19.86 5.28 11.90
CA TYR A 750 20.11 3.86 12.08
C TYR A 750 20.29 3.16 10.73
N HIS A 751 21.18 2.17 10.70
CA HIS A 751 21.43 1.35 9.51
C HIS A 751 20.50 0.15 9.45
N SER A 752 20.06 -0.35 10.61
CA SER A 752 19.16 -1.49 10.70
C SER A 752 18.23 -1.38 11.90
N ILE A 753 17.00 -1.86 11.72
CA ILE A 753 15.99 -1.95 12.77
C ILE A 753 15.52 -3.41 12.82
N PHE A 754 15.64 -4.00 14.00
CA PHE A 754 15.17 -5.34 14.29
C PHE A 754 14.05 -5.28 15.31
N THR A 755 12.99 -6.06 15.07
CA THR A 755 11.87 -6.18 16.01
C THR A 755 11.66 -7.63 16.40
N ARG A 756 11.25 -7.82 17.65
CA ARG A 756 10.65 -9.05 18.13
C ARG A 756 9.51 -8.64 19.06
N ILE A 757 8.34 -8.44 18.48
CA ILE A 757 7.12 -8.06 19.17
C ILE A 757 6.13 -9.20 19.01
N LEU A 758 5.52 -9.65 20.10
CA LEU A 758 4.45 -10.65 20.05
C LEU A 758 3.36 -10.19 19.07
N GLY A 759 3.19 -10.96 18.00
CA GLY A 759 2.16 -10.80 16.98
C GLY A 759 1.27 -12.03 16.94
N ASN A 760 0.16 -11.96 16.20
CA ASN A 760 -0.75 -13.07 16.04
C ASN A 760 -0.01 -14.32 15.55
N ASP A 761 -0.23 -15.44 16.23
CA ASP A 761 0.36 -16.74 15.92
C ASP A 761 0.22 -17.05 14.44
N ASN A 762 1.36 -17.17 13.77
CA ASN A 762 1.37 -17.54 12.36
C ASN A 762 1.34 -19.07 12.27
N LEU A 763 0.15 -19.64 12.52
CA LEU A 763 -0.14 -21.09 12.53
C LEU A 763 0.39 -21.80 11.27
N PHE A 764 0.52 -21.05 10.17
CA PHE A 764 0.98 -21.50 8.86
C PHE A 764 2.50 -21.74 8.76
N LYS A 765 3.33 -21.20 9.66
CA LYS A 765 4.79 -21.44 9.65
C LYS A 765 5.19 -22.87 10.04
N GLY A 766 4.27 -23.69 10.58
CA GLY A 766 4.54 -25.08 10.95
C GLY A 766 5.62 -25.26 12.03
N LEU A 767 6.01 -24.17 12.69
CA LEU A 767 6.98 -24.11 13.78
C LEU A 767 6.26 -23.69 15.06
N SER A 768 6.78 -24.10 16.22
CA SER A 768 6.29 -23.57 17.50
C SER A 768 6.57 -22.07 17.58
N THR A 769 5.74 -21.35 18.33
CA THR A 769 5.91 -19.90 18.59
C THR A 769 7.29 -19.58 19.13
N PHE A 770 7.78 -20.41 20.06
CA PHE A 770 9.13 -20.31 20.61
C PHE A 770 10.23 -20.55 19.55
N ALA A 771 10.07 -21.52 18.64
CA ALA A 771 11.06 -21.75 17.59
C ALA A 771 11.18 -20.56 16.63
N VAL A 772 10.05 -19.93 16.27
CA VAL A 772 10.06 -18.69 15.46
C VAL A 772 10.78 -17.57 16.20
N GLU A 773 10.50 -17.42 17.49
CA GLU A 773 11.14 -16.44 18.35
C GLU A 773 12.65 -16.62 18.46
N ILE A 774 13.14 -17.85 18.62
CA ILE A 774 14.58 -18.13 18.66
C ILE A 774 15.25 -17.86 17.31
N LEU A 775 14.57 -18.09 16.19
CA LEU A 775 15.10 -17.76 14.85
C LEU A 775 15.21 -16.23 14.65
N GLU A 776 14.19 -15.47 15.06
CA GLU A 776 14.21 -14.01 15.02
C GLU A 776 15.30 -13.44 15.93
N LEU A 777 15.47 -14.03 17.12
CA LEU A 777 16.54 -13.68 18.06
C LEU A 777 17.93 -14.01 17.52
N SER A 778 18.11 -15.17 16.88
CA SER A 778 19.38 -15.54 16.24
C SER A 778 19.76 -14.54 15.15
N THR A 779 18.79 -14.10 14.35
CA THR A 779 19.00 -13.09 13.30
C THR A 779 19.46 -11.76 13.90
N ILE A 780 18.84 -11.33 15.01
CA ILE A 780 19.27 -10.15 15.77
C ILE A 780 20.73 -10.29 16.23
N LEU A 781 21.08 -11.42 16.87
CA LEU A 781 22.41 -11.60 17.45
C LEU A 781 23.51 -11.71 16.40
N GLU A 782 23.18 -12.21 15.20
CA GLU A 782 24.11 -12.37 14.09
C GLU A 782 24.41 -11.05 13.37
N TYR A 783 23.38 -10.22 13.14
CA TYR A 783 23.49 -9.05 12.25
C TYR A 783 23.41 -7.68 12.94
N ALA A 784 22.99 -7.62 14.21
CA ALA A 784 22.94 -6.34 14.90
C ALA A 784 24.35 -5.81 15.23
N ASP A 785 24.53 -4.50 15.08
CA ASP A 785 25.76 -3.78 15.34
C ASP A 785 25.50 -2.46 16.09
N SER A 786 26.55 -1.65 16.26
CA SER A 786 26.44 -0.34 16.93
C SER A 786 25.52 0.67 16.23
N ASN A 787 25.15 0.42 14.97
CA ASN A 787 24.23 1.22 14.17
C ASN A 787 22.84 0.58 14.04
N SER A 788 22.56 -0.44 14.85
CA SER A 788 21.28 -1.13 14.90
C SER A 788 20.42 -0.67 16.07
N LEU A 789 19.10 -0.67 15.86
CA LEU A 789 18.09 -0.62 16.91
C LEU A 789 17.40 -1.98 17.03
N VAL A 790 17.35 -2.52 18.24
CA VAL A 790 16.63 -3.76 18.56
C VAL A 790 15.46 -3.45 19.50
N ILE A 791 14.25 -3.80 19.08
CA ILE A 791 13.02 -3.64 19.87
C ILE A 791 12.48 -5.04 20.22
N GLY A 792 12.50 -5.39 21.51
CA GLY A 792 11.93 -6.62 22.02
C GLY A 792 10.69 -6.36 22.89
N ASP A 793 9.64 -7.16 22.71
CA ASP A 793 8.43 -7.15 23.55
C ASP A 793 8.11 -8.57 24.02
N GLU A 794 8.31 -8.80 25.31
CA GLU A 794 8.02 -10.09 25.97
C GLU A 794 8.69 -11.28 25.26
N VAL A 795 9.97 -11.07 24.91
CA VAL A 795 10.84 -12.07 24.28
C VAL A 795 10.97 -13.30 25.19
N CYS A 796 10.96 -14.49 24.58
CA CYS A 796 11.02 -15.82 25.22
C CYS A 796 9.85 -16.12 26.18
N SER A 797 8.68 -15.50 25.99
CA SER A 797 7.47 -15.78 26.78
C SER A 797 6.86 -17.17 26.52
N GLY A 798 7.19 -17.81 25.40
CA GLY A 798 6.66 -19.12 25.00
C GLY A 798 7.36 -20.34 25.62
N THR A 799 8.30 -20.15 26.55
CA THR A 799 9.09 -21.24 27.17
C THR A 799 9.12 -21.10 28.70
N GLU A 800 9.68 -22.09 29.40
CA GLU A 800 9.89 -22.06 30.83
C GLU A 800 10.79 -20.90 31.31
N ILE A 801 10.45 -20.34 32.46
CA ILE A 801 11.04 -19.11 33.00
C ILE A 801 12.58 -19.22 33.14
N GLU A 802 13.09 -20.36 33.60
CA GLU A 802 14.53 -20.54 33.85
C GLU A 802 15.35 -20.42 32.54
N SER A 803 14.90 -21.05 31.46
CA SER A 803 15.54 -20.93 30.14
C SER A 803 15.30 -19.56 29.51
N ALA A 804 14.07 -19.02 29.62
CA ALA A 804 13.73 -17.70 29.10
C ALA A 804 14.62 -16.60 29.69
N THR A 805 14.73 -16.56 31.02
CA THR A 805 15.56 -15.57 31.72
C THR A 805 17.03 -15.71 31.36
N SER A 806 17.55 -16.94 31.28
CA SER A 806 18.94 -17.21 30.88
C SER A 806 19.25 -16.72 29.46
N LEU A 807 18.35 -16.99 28.50
CA LEU A 807 18.49 -16.55 27.10
C LEU A 807 18.42 -15.04 26.96
N ILE A 808 17.50 -14.38 27.66
CA ILE A 808 17.36 -12.92 27.64
C ILE A 808 18.59 -12.25 28.24
N VAL A 809 19.06 -12.69 29.41
CA VAL A 809 20.24 -12.10 30.03
C VAL A 809 21.47 -12.24 29.13
N SER A 810 21.69 -13.43 28.55
CA SER A 810 22.77 -13.66 27.58
C SER A 810 22.64 -12.76 26.33
N THR A 811 21.42 -12.60 25.81
CA THR A 811 21.12 -11.70 24.69
C THR A 811 21.48 -10.25 25.03
N LEU A 812 21.05 -9.76 26.20
CA LEU A 812 21.32 -8.40 26.64
C LEU A 812 22.83 -8.15 26.82
N GLN A 813 23.58 -9.13 27.35
CA GLN A 813 25.03 -9.06 27.44
C GLN A 813 25.70 -8.97 26.06
N HIS A 814 25.24 -9.75 25.08
CA HIS A 814 25.77 -9.73 23.72
C HIS A 814 25.53 -8.37 23.03
N LEU A 815 24.29 -7.88 23.07
CA LEU A 815 23.92 -6.57 22.50
C LEU A 815 24.67 -5.43 23.17
N HIS A 816 24.82 -5.48 24.49
CA HIS A 816 25.59 -4.51 25.25
C HIS A 816 27.07 -4.49 24.83
N LYS A 817 27.69 -5.68 24.68
CA LYS A 817 29.08 -5.82 24.22
C LYS A 817 29.31 -5.25 22.83
N GLN A 818 28.34 -5.40 21.92
CA GLN A 818 28.39 -4.83 20.57
C GLN A 818 28.07 -3.32 20.53
N ASN A 819 27.73 -2.71 21.66
CA ASN A 819 27.20 -1.36 21.75
C ASN A 819 25.94 -1.17 20.88
N THR A 820 25.09 -2.17 20.74
CA THR A 820 23.84 -2.06 20.00
C THR A 820 22.83 -1.21 20.77
N SER A 821 21.98 -0.43 20.09
CA SER A 821 20.86 0.25 20.74
C SER A 821 19.71 -0.73 20.95
N PHE A 822 19.17 -0.87 22.17
CA PHE A 822 18.04 -1.77 22.39
C PHE A 822 17.04 -1.30 23.44
N ILE A 823 15.77 -1.68 23.25
CA ILE A 823 14.70 -1.57 24.25
C ILE A 823 13.99 -2.90 24.35
N PHE A 824 14.01 -3.52 25.52
CA PHE A 824 13.37 -4.81 25.78
C PHE A 824 12.29 -4.62 26.84
N ALA A 825 11.03 -4.78 26.45
CA ALA A 825 9.93 -4.91 27.40
C ALA A 825 9.90 -6.35 27.93
N THR A 826 9.87 -6.51 29.25
CA THR A 826 9.86 -7.84 29.90
C THR A 826 8.93 -7.88 31.10
N HIS A 827 8.40 -9.06 31.36
CA HIS A 827 7.64 -9.39 32.57
C HIS A 827 8.49 -10.17 33.59
N PHE A 828 9.74 -10.51 33.26
CA PHE A 828 10.65 -11.23 34.15
C PHE A 828 11.31 -10.28 35.15
N HIS A 829 10.61 -9.97 36.25
CA HIS A 829 11.12 -9.06 37.29
C HIS A 829 12.39 -9.57 37.98
N GLU A 830 12.60 -10.89 38.00
CA GLU A 830 13.70 -11.57 38.67
C GLU A 830 15.09 -11.19 38.08
N ILE A 831 15.16 -10.93 36.76
CA ILE A 831 16.45 -10.72 36.08
C ILE A 831 17.15 -9.43 36.49
N CYS A 832 16.42 -8.44 37.05
CA CYS A 832 17.04 -7.20 37.53
C CYS A 832 18.01 -7.44 38.70
N HIS A 833 17.87 -8.56 39.39
CA HIS A 833 18.70 -8.92 40.54
C HIS A 833 19.96 -9.70 40.13
N TYR A 834 20.05 -10.18 38.90
CA TYR A 834 21.16 -10.99 38.40
C TYR A 834 22.44 -10.15 38.30
N GLU A 835 23.59 -10.74 38.63
CA GLU A 835 24.88 -10.05 38.62
C GLU A 835 25.25 -9.60 37.21
N GLU A 836 24.95 -10.44 36.22
CA GLU A 836 25.15 -10.19 34.80
C GLU A 836 24.46 -8.91 34.33
N ILE A 837 23.24 -8.66 34.80
CA ILE A 837 22.45 -7.46 34.45
C ILE A 837 22.97 -6.24 35.19
N LYS A 838 23.31 -6.37 36.48
CA LYS A 838 23.89 -5.28 37.29
C LYS A 838 25.25 -4.82 36.74
N ASN A 839 25.99 -5.71 36.09
CA ASN A 839 27.29 -5.41 35.49
C ASN A 839 27.20 -4.67 34.14
N LEU A 840 26.00 -4.50 33.56
CA LEU A 840 25.79 -3.76 32.31
C LEU A 840 25.67 -2.25 32.61
N ASP A 841 26.80 -1.55 32.59
CA ASP A 841 26.91 -0.12 32.96
C ASP A 841 26.06 0.83 32.10
N LYS A 842 25.86 0.49 30.83
CA LYS A 842 25.04 1.26 29.86
C LYS A 842 23.58 0.82 29.78
N LEU A 843 23.14 -0.14 30.60
CA LEU A 843 21.74 -0.57 30.69
C LEU A 843 20.99 0.25 31.73
N LYS A 844 19.80 0.77 31.38
CA LYS A 844 18.88 1.40 32.34
C LYS A 844 17.63 0.57 32.52
N ILE A 845 17.27 0.36 33.78
CA ILE A 845 16.03 -0.30 34.18
C ILE A 845 14.97 0.78 34.36
N LYS A 846 13.85 0.65 33.66
CA LYS A 846 12.73 1.59 33.70
C LYS A 846 11.40 0.85 33.78
N HIS A 847 10.35 1.54 34.18
CA HIS A 847 8.98 1.02 34.19
C HIS A 847 7.98 2.11 33.81
N LEU A 848 6.82 1.70 33.27
CA LEU A 848 5.66 2.58 33.15
C LEU A 848 4.86 2.54 34.45
N SER A 849 4.61 3.70 35.07
CA SER A 849 3.94 3.75 36.37
C SER A 849 2.44 3.50 36.28
N VAL A 850 1.95 2.77 37.29
CA VAL A 850 0.54 2.54 37.57
C VAL A 850 0.35 2.74 39.06
N THR A 851 -0.66 3.50 39.42
CA THR A 851 -1.01 3.76 40.81
C THR A 851 -2.29 3.02 41.16
N TYR A 852 -2.33 2.35 42.31
CA TYR A 852 -3.56 1.73 42.80
C TYR A 852 -4.22 2.67 43.79
N ASN A 853 -5.43 3.10 43.45
CA ASN A 853 -6.24 3.92 44.32
C ASN A 853 -7.08 3.01 45.23
N ALA A 854 -6.64 2.89 46.49
CA ALA A 854 -7.29 2.02 47.47
C ALA A 854 -8.69 2.49 47.88
N GLU A 855 -9.00 3.78 47.76
CA GLU A 855 -10.33 4.33 48.11
C GLU A 855 -11.38 3.96 47.07
N ASN A 856 -10.98 3.94 45.80
CA ASN A 856 -11.86 3.68 44.66
C ASN A 856 -11.77 2.23 44.14
N GLU A 857 -10.91 1.39 44.76
CA GLU A 857 -10.56 0.04 44.31
C GLU A 857 -10.18 -0.01 42.80
N SER A 858 -9.51 1.03 42.30
CA SER A 858 -9.24 1.23 40.88
C SER A 858 -7.75 1.37 40.57
N LEU A 859 -7.35 0.91 39.39
CA LEU A 859 -6.01 1.17 38.85
C LEU A 859 -6.03 2.44 38.00
N GLU A 860 -5.16 3.38 38.36
CA GLU A 860 -4.90 4.60 37.62
C GLU A 860 -3.63 4.39 36.79
N TYR A 861 -3.79 4.40 35.46
CA TYR A 861 -2.69 4.21 34.53
C TYR A 861 -2.05 5.56 34.22
N ASP A 862 -1.03 5.95 35.01
CA ASP A 862 -0.28 7.19 34.75
C ASP A 862 0.39 7.15 33.37
N ARG A 863 0.88 5.97 32.95
CA ARG A 863 1.62 5.75 31.69
C ARG A 863 2.89 6.61 31.55
N ILE A 864 3.47 7.05 32.67
CA ILE A 864 4.71 7.81 32.73
C ILE A 864 5.90 6.86 32.94
N LEU A 865 6.94 7.03 32.14
CA LEU A 865 8.18 6.27 32.21
C LEU A 865 9.02 6.76 33.40
N LYS A 866 9.28 5.89 34.36
CA LYS A 866 10.09 6.16 35.57
C LYS A 866 11.26 5.19 35.67
N ASP A 867 12.31 5.59 36.37
CA ASP A 867 13.46 4.72 36.62
C ASP A 867 13.15 3.63 37.64
N GLY A 868 13.86 2.49 37.54
CA GLY A 868 13.65 1.31 38.37
C GLY A 868 12.59 0.36 37.81
N GLN A 869 12.37 -0.76 38.51
CA GLN A 869 11.51 -1.86 38.03
C GLN A 869 10.02 -1.71 38.33
N GLY A 870 9.62 -0.70 39.13
CA GLY A 870 8.26 -0.55 39.66
C GLY A 870 7.95 -1.55 40.79
N ASP A 871 6.71 -1.56 41.31
CA ASP A 871 6.30 -2.57 42.29
C ASP A 871 6.19 -3.98 41.67
N THR A 872 6.61 -4.99 42.42
CA THR A 872 6.53 -6.39 41.99
C THR A 872 5.17 -7.05 42.30
N TYR A 873 4.32 -6.39 43.09
CA TYR A 873 3.03 -6.92 43.58
C TYR A 873 1.84 -6.66 42.65
N TYR A 874 2.04 -5.94 41.53
CA TYR A 874 0.93 -5.42 40.73
C TYR A 874 -0.01 -6.47 40.13
N GLY A 875 0.44 -7.67 39.75
CA GLY A 875 -0.44 -8.66 39.10
C GLY A 875 -1.64 -9.07 39.97
N LEU A 876 -1.44 -9.22 41.28
CA LEU A 876 -2.53 -9.49 42.22
C LEU A 876 -3.37 -8.25 42.51
N THR A 877 -2.78 -7.06 42.47
CA THR A 877 -3.49 -5.78 42.57
C THR A 877 -4.39 -5.53 41.36
N VAL A 878 -3.96 -5.91 40.16
CA VAL A 878 -4.79 -5.89 38.94
C VAL A 878 -5.96 -6.85 39.09
N ALA A 879 -5.72 -8.08 39.50
CA ALA A 879 -6.80 -9.04 39.74
C ALA A 879 -7.81 -8.54 40.79
N GLU A 880 -7.35 -7.81 41.82
CA GLU A 880 -8.20 -7.16 42.81
C GLU A 880 -9.08 -6.05 42.20
N ALA A 881 -8.51 -5.17 41.37
CA ALA A 881 -9.25 -4.13 40.65
C ALA A 881 -10.30 -4.70 39.66
N TYR A 882 -10.02 -5.86 39.06
CA TYR A 882 -10.99 -6.60 38.23
C TYR A 882 -11.99 -7.46 39.04
N LYS A 883 -12.06 -7.25 40.36
CA LYS A 883 -13.02 -7.89 41.28
C LYS A 883 -12.93 -9.41 41.32
N LEU A 884 -11.72 -9.97 41.21
CA LEU A 884 -11.50 -11.40 41.44
C LEU A 884 -11.94 -11.76 42.89
N PRO A 885 -12.59 -12.91 43.13
CA PRO A 885 -13.08 -13.26 44.46
C PRO A 885 -12.00 -13.17 45.56
N LYS A 886 -12.33 -12.49 46.67
CA LYS A 886 -11.38 -12.21 47.78
C LYS A 886 -10.73 -13.46 48.35
N ASN A 887 -11.46 -14.58 48.43
CA ASN A 887 -10.93 -15.86 48.85
C ASN A 887 -9.84 -16.40 47.91
N ILE A 888 -10.02 -16.25 46.59
CA ILE A 888 -9.02 -16.62 45.58
C ILE A 888 -7.80 -15.70 45.67
N LEU A 889 -8.00 -14.38 45.77
CA LEU A 889 -6.92 -13.41 45.92
C LEU A 889 -6.07 -13.68 47.17
N LEU A 890 -6.74 -13.94 48.30
CA LEU A 890 -6.06 -14.22 49.57
C LEU A 890 -5.28 -15.53 49.49
N ASN A 891 -5.84 -16.56 48.86
CA ASN A 891 -5.11 -17.80 48.59
C ASN A 891 -3.92 -17.59 47.64
N ALA A 892 -4.10 -16.84 46.56
CA ALA A 892 -3.04 -16.52 45.59
C ALA A 892 -1.88 -15.75 46.25
N ARG A 893 -2.19 -14.79 47.14
CA ARG A 893 -1.20 -14.09 47.99
C ARG A 893 -0.44 -15.09 48.87
N ASN A 894 -1.15 -15.98 49.56
CA ASN A 894 -0.53 -17.00 50.42
C ASN A 894 0.39 -17.96 49.64
N ILE A 895 -0.05 -18.42 48.46
CA ILE A 895 0.75 -19.29 47.58
C ILE A 895 2.03 -18.57 47.12
N ARG A 896 1.91 -17.30 46.67
CA ARG A 896 3.06 -16.50 46.26
C ARG A 896 4.05 -16.31 47.40
N THR A 897 3.59 -15.96 48.60
CA THR A 897 4.47 -15.82 49.78
C THR A 897 5.16 -17.14 50.11
N LYS A 898 4.45 -18.27 50.01
CA LYS A 898 4.98 -19.60 50.29
C LYS A 898 6.11 -20.02 49.33
N TYR A 899 5.99 -19.74 48.03
CA TYR A 899 6.90 -20.29 47.01
C TYR A 899 7.86 -19.28 46.38
N LEU A 900 7.50 -18.00 46.28
CA LEU A 900 8.27 -16.98 45.54
C LEU A 900 9.07 -16.06 46.47
N VAL A 901 8.49 -15.63 47.60
CA VAL A 901 9.22 -14.82 48.59
C VAL A 901 10.35 -15.62 49.27
N ASN A 902 10.18 -16.94 49.39
CA ASN A 902 11.17 -17.83 49.98
C ASN A 902 12.39 -18.13 49.07
N LYS A 903 12.37 -17.81 47.78
CA LYS A 903 13.54 -17.98 46.87
C LYS A 903 14.46 -16.76 46.87
N GLU A 904 13.92 -15.54 47.00
CA GLU A 904 14.73 -14.31 47.11
C GLU A 904 15.33 -14.10 48.51
N GLN A 905 14.74 -14.71 49.55
CA GLN A 905 15.19 -14.61 50.95
C GLN A 905 16.05 -15.79 51.45
N GLN A 906 16.77 -16.50 50.57
CA GLN A 906 17.95 -17.26 51.04
C GLN A 906 19.15 -16.35 51.36
N ARG A 907 19.04 -15.05 51.09
CA ARG A 907 19.87 -13.99 51.70
C ARG A 907 18.95 -13.07 52.53
N ASP A 908 18.90 -13.34 53.83
CA ASP A 908 18.32 -12.52 54.90
C ASP A 908 16.77 -12.43 55.05
N ASN A 909 16.26 -13.34 55.90
CA ASN A 909 15.20 -13.21 56.93
C ASN A 909 13.70 -12.99 56.58
N ILE A 910 12.83 -13.69 57.35
CA ILE A 910 11.81 -13.14 58.30
C ILE A 910 10.84 -14.20 58.87
N LEU A 911 10.71 -15.41 58.29
CA LEU A 911 9.71 -16.40 58.75
C LEU A 911 10.21 -17.51 59.70
N ASN A 912 11.49 -17.50 60.08
CA ASN A 912 12.07 -18.37 61.12
C ASN A 912 12.47 -17.59 62.38
N LEU A 913 11.76 -16.51 62.71
CA LEU A 913 12.00 -15.81 63.97
C LEU A 913 11.59 -16.73 65.13
N LYS A 914 12.56 -17.07 65.99
CA LYS A 914 12.30 -17.82 67.23
C LYS A 914 11.17 -17.12 67.99
N GLN A 915 10.23 -17.89 68.52
CA GLN A 915 9.22 -17.36 69.45
C GLN A 915 9.83 -17.25 70.84
N SER A 916 9.41 -16.26 71.63
CA SER A 916 9.77 -16.18 73.04
C SER A 916 9.17 -17.35 73.82
N ILE A 917 9.95 -17.93 74.72
CA ILE A 917 9.50 -18.97 75.66
C ILE A 917 8.47 -18.39 76.64
N TYR A 918 8.52 -17.07 76.90
CA TYR A 918 7.64 -16.40 77.86
C TYR A 918 6.29 -15.99 77.27
N ASN A 919 6.23 -15.70 75.96
CA ASN A 919 4.99 -15.35 75.26
C ASN A 919 5.10 -15.69 73.78
N SER A 920 4.28 -16.61 73.27
CA SER A 920 4.30 -17.06 71.87
C SER A 920 3.99 -15.96 70.86
N ASN A 921 3.31 -14.88 71.28
CA ASN A 921 3.04 -13.71 70.43
C ASN A 921 4.22 -12.72 70.37
N GLN A 922 5.27 -12.89 71.18
CA GLN A 922 6.50 -12.10 71.12
C GLN A 922 7.54 -12.82 70.25
N LEU A 923 7.84 -12.24 69.09
CA LEU A 923 8.82 -12.76 68.12
C LEU A 923 10.16 -12.04 68.31
N PHE A 924 11.28 -12.75 68.20
CA PHE A 924 12.59 -12.12 68.15
C PHE A 924 12.70 -11.29 66.88
N GLY A 925 12.92 -9.98 66.99
CA GLY A 925 13.23 -9.12 65.83
C GLY A 925 14.69 -9.19 65.41
N ASP A 926 15.02 -8.72 64.20
CA ASP A 926 16.40 -8.71 63.69
C ASP A 926 17.32 -7.74 64.44
N ILE A 927 16.75 -6.75 65.13
CA ILE A 927 17.48 -5.69 65.83
C ILE A 927 16.91 -5.56 67.24
N CYS A 928 17.80 -5.35 68.22
CA CYS A 928 17.48 -5.10 69.62
C CYS A 928 16.54 -3.89 69.78
N GLU A 929 15.41 -4.08 70.48
CA GLU A 929 14.40 -3.05 70.70
C GLU A 929 14.90 -1.87 71.56
N MET A 930 16.01 -2.06 72.29
CA MET A 930 16.62 -1.05 73.15
C MET A 930 17.68 -0.20 72.43
N CYS A 931 18.75 -0.82 71.91
CA CYS A 931 19.85 -0.06 71.29
C CYS A 931 19.63 0.24 69.80
N LYS A 932 18.68 -0.44 69.14
CA LYS A 932 18.39 -0.34 67.70
C LYS A 932 19.63 -0.53 66.79
N LYS A 933 20.69 -1.17 67.29
CA LYS A 933 21.97 -1.35 66.57
C LYS A 933 22.42 -2.81 66.47
N ASN A 934 22.28 -3.60 67.53
CA ASN A 934 22.76 -4.98 67.60
C ASN A 934 21.63 -5.99 67.33
N LYS A 935 21.95 -7.20 66.87
CA LYS A 935 20.97 -8.29 66.68
C LYS A 935 20.31 -8.69 68.00
N SER A 936 19.00 -8.92 67.99
CA SER A 936 18.29 -9.40 69.18
C SER A 936 18.61 -10.87 69.45
N SER A 937 18.96 -11.20 70.70
CA SER A 937 19.36 -12.56 71.10
C SER A 937 18.67 -13.05 72.37
N GLU A 938 18.13 -12.14 73.19
CA GLU A 938 17.45 -12.43 74.46
C GLU A 938 16.06 -11.80 74.55
N VAL A 939 15.20 -12.33 75.43
CA VAL A 939 13.93 -11.70 75.83
C VAL A 939 14.04 -11.25 77.28
N HIS A 940 13.71 -9.98 77.53
CA HIS A 940 13.82 -9.36 78.85
C HIS A 940 12.44 -8.93 79.37
N HIS A 941 12.22 -9.12 80.68
CA HIS A 941 11.04 -8.63 81.38
C HIS A 941 11.26 -7.19 81.86
N LEU A 942 10.46 -6.26 81.35
CA LEU A 942 10.55 -4.83 81.67
C LEU A 942 10.34 -4.55 83.17
N ARG A 943 9.44 -5.30 83.82
CA ARG A 943 9.32 -5.37 85.29
C ARG A 943 9.75 -6.74 85.78
N HIS A 944 10.55 -6.76 86.84
CA HIS A 944 11.16 -8.00 87.33
C HIS A 944 10.12 -9.02 87.79
N GLN A 945 10.30 -10.27 87.39
CA GLN A 945 9.39 -11.37 87.71
C GLN A 945 9.26 -11.64 89.21
N LYS A 946 10.26 -11.25 90.02
CA LYS A 946 10.24 -11.37 91.49
C LYS A 946 9.12 -10.58 92.18
N TYR A 947 8.52 -9.61 91.49
CA TYR A 947 7.40 -8.82 91.99
C TYR A 947 6.03 -9.37 91.56
N ALA A 948 5.98 -10.53 90.93
CA ALA A 948 4.73 -11.17 90.53
C ALA A 948 4.12 -11.94 91.72
N ASP A 949 2.81 -11.83 91.91
CA ASP A 949 2.05 -12.64 92.87
C ASP A 949 1.93 -14.12 92.44
N ASP A 950 1.27 -14.94 93.26
CA ASP A 950 1.05 -16.38 93.00
C ASP A 950 0.28 -16.64 91.68
N ASN A 951 -0.47 -15.64 91.19
CA ASN A 951 -1.20 -15.70 89.93
C ASN A 951 -0.40 -15.10 88.75
N GLY A 952 0.84 -14.67 88.97
CA GLY A 952 1.74 -14.14 87.94
C GLY A 952 1.56 -12.66 87.60
N PHE A 953 0.84 -11.87 88.41
CA PHE A 953 0.58 -10.45 88.17
C PHE A 953 1.56 -9.53 88.93
N ILE A 954 2.09 -8.53 88.24
CA ILE A 954 2.87 -7.42 88.80
C ILE A 954 1.96 -6.19 88.82
N GLY A 955 1.20 -6.02 89.92
CA GLY A 955 0.10 -5.07 89.99
C GLY A 955 -1.06 -5.53 89.10
N TYR A 956 -1.40 -4.76 88.05
CA TYR A 956 -2.45 -5.13 87.09
C TYR A 956 -1.91 -5.83 85.82
N LEU A 957 -0.59 -5.99 85.68
CA LEU A 957 0.07 -6.49 84.46
C LEU A 957 0.66 -7.89 84.69
N HIS A 958 0.21 -8.88 83.92
CA HIS A 958 0.76 -10.23 84.00
C HIS A 958 2.23 -10.26 83.54
N LYS A 959 3.09 -10.98 84.27
CA LYS A 959 4.55 -11.01 84.06
C LYS A 959 4.94 -11.36 82.63
N ASN A 960 4.20 -12.25 81.99
CA ASN A 960 4.46 -12.72 80.62
C ASN A 960 3.65 -11.99 79.54
N SER A 961 2.97 -10.88 79.84
CA SER A 961 2.22 -10.13 78.83
C SER A 961 3.15 -9.42 77.81
N LEU A 962 2.69 -9.22 76.58
CA LEU A 962 3.41 -8.45 75.53
C LEU A 962 3.81 -7.04 75.97
N GLY A 963 3.08 -6.46 76.93
CA GLY A 963 3.39 -5.16 77.52
C GLY A 963 4.55 -5.18 78.51
N ASN A 964 4.98 -6.36 78.99
CA ASN A 964 6.04 -6.54 79.98
C ASN A 964 7.28 -7.27 79.43
N VAL A 965 7.31 -7.66 78.15
CA VAL A 965 8.47 -8.33 77.54
C VAL A 965 9.01 -7.51 76.36
N MET A 966 10.32 -7.59 76.13
CA MET A 966 11.01 -6.98 74.99
C MET A 966 12.14 -7.86 74.47
N CYS A 967 12.44 -7.79 73.18
CA CYS A 967 13.56 -8.51 72.56
C CYS A 967 14.81 -7.61 72.51
N ILE A 968 15.91 -8.04 73.14
CA ILE A 968 17.16 -7.26 73.22
C ILE A 968 18.42 -8.09 72.92
N CYS A 969 19.54 -7.41 72.67
CA CYS A 969 20.84 -8.06 72.52
C CYS A 969 21.45 -8.37 73.90
N GLU A 970 22.35 -9.36 73.95
CA GLU A 970 23.04 -9.78 75.18
C GLU A 970 23.70 -8.63 75.95
N LYS A 971 24.37 -7.69 75.24
CA LYS A 971 25.00 -6.51 75.86
C LYS A 971 23.98 -5.61 76.58
N CYS A 972 22.82 -5.37 75.98
CA CYS A 972 21.77 -4.59 76.60
C CYS A 972 21.12 -5.35 77.77
N HIS A 973 20.98 -6.67 77.64
CA HIS A 973 20.44 -7.52 78.70
C HIS A 973 21.31 -7.48 79.95
N GLN A 974 22.63 -7.68 79.78
CA GLN A 974 23.59 -7.60 80.88
C GLN A 974 23.62 -6.22 81.53
N LYS A 975 23.54 -5.15 80.72
CA LYS A 975 23.49 -3.77 81.24
C LYS A 975 22.29 -3.54 82.15
N ILE A 976 21.10 -3.96 81.74
CA ILE A 976 19.87 -3.79 82.56
C ILE A 976 19.99 -4.56 83.88
N HIS A 977 20.51 -5.79 83.85
CA HIS A 977 20.69 -6.60 85.07
C HIS A 977 21.78 -6.05 86.00
N GLN A 978 22.84 -5.42 85.46
CA GLN A 978 23.87 -4.77 86.26
C GLN A 978 23.38 -3.50 86.95
N GLU A 979 22.46 -2.78 86.31
CA GLU A 979 21.93 -1.50 86.80
C GLU A 979 20.59 -1.64 87.57
N ASP A 980 20.01 -2.86 87.67
CA ASP A 980 18.70 -3.20 88.29
C ASP A 980 17.53 -2.31 87.82
N ILE A 981 17.54 -1.91 86.54
CA ILE A 981 16.61 -0.91 85.98
C ILE A 981 15.31 -1.57 85.47
N GLN A 982 14.15 -1.03 85.88
CA GLN A 982 12.85 -1.42 85.32
C GLN A 982 12.34 -0.42 84.29
N HIS A 983 11.52 -0.89 83.35
CA HIS A 983 11.01 -0.11 82.22
C HIS A 983 9.49 -0.26 82.05
N ILE A 984 8.85 0.70 81.36
CA ILE A 984 7.48 0.60 80.82
C ILE A 984 7.51 0.86 79.32
N LYS A 985 6.76 0.04 78.59
CA LYS A 985 6.50 0.20 77.15
C LYS A 985 5.38 1.23 76.94
N LYS A 986 5.66 2.32 76.21
CA LYS A 986 4.68 3.35 75.83
C LYS A 986 4.59 3.48 74.31
N LYS A 987 3.36 3.55 73.78
CA LYS A 987 3.11 3.76 72.35
C LYS A 987 3.24 5.25 72.00
N THR A 988 3.92 5.56 70.90
CA THR A 988 4.05 6.92 70.33
C THR A 988 3.70 6.90 68.84
N THR A 989 3.60 8.09 68.22
CA THR A 989 3.38 8.23 66.77
C THR A 989 4.50 7.66 65.92
N LYS A 990 5.69 7.41 66.49
CA LYS A 990 6.86 6.80 65.83
C LYS A 990 7.14 5.36 66.27
N GLY A 991 6.18 4.68 66.91
CA GLY A 991 6.29 3.31 67.43
C GLY A 991 6.39 3.23 68.96
N ASN A 992 6.82 2.09 69.49
CA ASN A 992 6.96 1.90 70.94
C ASN A 992 8.29 2.49 71.46
N ILE A 993 8.25 3.15 72.61
CA ILE A 993 9.42 3.58 73.37
C ILE A 993 9.42 2.91 74.74
N PHE A 994 10.62 2.72 75.31
CA PHE A 994 10.81 2.18 76.65
C PHE A 994 11.27 3.30 77.57
N LYS A 995 10.56 3.51 78.66
CA LYS A 995 10.89 4.52 79.65
C LYS A 995 11.20 3.85 80.98
N GLU A 996 12.32 4.20 81.59
CA GLU A 996 12.70 3.72 82.94
C GLU A 996 11.64 4.14 83.97
N ILE A 997 11.39 3.27 84.95
CA ILE A 997 10.44 3.48 86.07
C ILE A 997 11.21 3.93 87.30
#